data_AF-A0A251TQ85-F1
#
_entry.id   AF-A0A251TQ85-F1
#
_cell.length_a   1.000
_cell.length_b   1.000
_cell.length_c   1.000
_cell.angle_alpha   90.00
_cell.angle_beta   90.00
_cell.angle_gamma   90.00
#
_symmetry.space_group_name_H-M   'P 1'
#
loop_
_entity.id
_entity.type
_entity.pdbx_description
1 polymer ?
#
loop_
_entity_poly.entity_id
_entity_poly.type
_entity_poly.pdbx_seq_one_letter_code
_entity_poly.pdbx_strand_id
1 'polypeptide(L)'
;MSIFFLHFLQTPLESFSTPKGKKSCVKSFFPPINKELLFGFLLIHSSLAKHGYLSRENKPPRRARLQVIPGPGPGPGPGKKWLTLNGGEPLVIAQGGFPGLFPDSSGTGYTAAIAMSVPGTLKYCNLQLTKDNLGICLPDIKLDNCTDAATKFPKQQRKYNINGRDVDGWFPLDLTIDEIMKEISLLQNIYSRASVFDFVYPPLQPDSVFGIEPKGKLWLNVQNDAFWSAHQLSAVRYIDDSKEFFVADYISSPEIGFLKAVGTSKTFDKIKTKLVFKFSTPDSVEPTYKETYGALVKKLAMIKTFASGILVPKDYIWPVGKDGYLQPATTLVADAHREGLTVYALGFASDVFASYNYSYDPAVEYLHFVDNSKFSVDGVVTEFPGSASNAIACLAQNPNLSPKVANALVISHNGASIDYPGCTDLAYKKAINDGADIIDCNVQMTKDGVAFCLESADLLGKTNAAMAFMDRSTTIPGIQPKSGVFTFDVTWTEIKSVNPLIQNPFQSAGLSRNPKSKNAGKFLTLPEFLELAKKNATTGILIGIQHAAYLASKKGLDIITSINNALKNAKLDSKHQILIQSDDTSVLAKFKSSSPNYRRVLLFSKPISSAPKPVTDNIKKYADAVNVVKKSIVQESKIFFSTGSTKIVEEMHAANISVYVSGFSTETLSMMLDFYSDPYTELISFMAEGIDGVITDNPKTASAFMRSPCVDPKSTAPFVFNPIKPGDYLAQVEPTVLPPAAAPLPPLQVADVVDPPLPPVDASARKENGDGGSGDGGGKSGQRRLGVDVVMMSLMLFGLVYVIGC
;
A
#
# COMPACT_ATOMS: atom_id res chain seq x y z
N MET A 1 -7.14 5.28 -19.91
CA MET A 1 -6.18 6.15 -19.21
C MET A 1 -6.56 7.60 -19.47
N SER A 2 -7.38 8.16 -18.59
CA SER A 2 -7.67 9.59 -18.53
C SER A 2 -8.22 9.87 -17.14
N ILE A 3 -7.91 11.06 -16.64
CA ILE A 3 -8.35 11.68 -15.37
C ILE A 3 -7.49 11.30 -14.15
N PHE A 4 -6.28 11.84 -14.11
CA PHE A 4 -5.78 12.52 -12.90
C PHE A 4 -5.56 13.97 -13.30
N PHE A 5 -6.41 14.87 -12.81
CA PHE A 5 -6.26 16.32 -12.97
C PHE A 5 -6.66 17.01 -11.66
N LEU A 6 -5.93 18.10 -11.36
CA LEU A 6 -5.88 18.95 -10.16
C LEU A 6 -4.93 18.44 -9.05
N HIS A 7 -3.93 19.19 -8.54
CA HIS A 7 -3.60 20.62 -8.60
C HIS A 7 -2.10 20.83 -8.32
N PHE A 8 -1.31 21.32 -9.28
CA PHE A 8 -0.08 22.10 -9.05
C PHE A 8 0.13 22.98 -10.29
N LEU A 9 -0.27 24.24 -10.20
CA LEU A 9 0.07 25.27 -11.18
C LEU A 9 1.49 25.76 -10.86
N GLN A 10 2.46 25.40 -11.69
CA GLN A 10 3.70 26.14 -11.83
C GLN A 10 3.38 27.48 -12.52
N THR A 11 3.63 28.58 -11.83
CA THR A 11 3.74 29.91 -12.44
C THR A 11 4.97 29.95 -13.35
N PRO A 12 4.86 30.30 -14.65
CA PRO A 12 6.02 30.64 -15.45
C PRO A 12 6.44 32.09 -15.15
N LEU A 13 7.71 32.27 -14.80
CA LEU A 13 8.34 33.59 -14.73
C LEU A 13 8.42 34.16 -16.16
N GLU A 14 7.51 35.07 -16.48
CA GLU A 14 7.61 35.90 -17.67
C GLU A 14 8.72 36.95 -17.53
N SER A 15 9.45 37.06 -18.63
CA SER A 15 10.45 38.03 -18.99
C SER A 15 10.00 39.49 -18.80
N PHE A 16 10.81 40.29 -18.10
CA PHE A 16 10.78 41.74 -18.26
C PHE A 16 11.95 42.21 -19.12
N SER A 17 11.61 42.98 -20.15
CA SER A 17 12.52 43.56 -21.14
C SER A 17 12.57 45.09 -21.00
N THR A 18 13.80 45.63 -21.00
CA THR A 18 14.28 46.99 -21.39
C THR A 18 14.33 48.17 -20.39
N PRO A 19 15.20 49.22 -20.60
CA PRO A 19 16.14 49.48 -21.71
C PRO A 19 17.59 49.91 -21.34
N LYS A 20 18.40 50.00 -22.42
CA LYS A 20 19.81 50.42 -22.57
C LYS A 20 20.16 51.84 -22.04
N GLY A 21 21.41 52.05 -21.58
CA GLY A 21 22.01 53.40 -21.53
C GLY A 21 23.38 53.61 -20.81
N LYS A 22 24.49 53.41 -21.54
CA LYS A 22 25.83 54.11 -21.51
C LYS A 22 26.65 54.37 -20.21
N LYS A 23 27.83 53.71 -20.17
CA LYS A 23 29.25 54.15 -19.94
C LYS A 23 29.59 55.37 -19.05
N SER A 24 30.45 55.20 -18.03
CA SER A 24 31.92 55.46 -18.06
C SER A 24 32.59 55.49 -16.65
N CYS A 25 33.82 54.94 -16.58
CA CYS A 25 34.99 55.01 -15.67
C CYS A 25 34.92 55.80 -14.32
N VAL A 26 35.60 55.37 -13.24
CA VAL A 26 37.07 55.51 -13.02
C VAL A 26 37.54 54.73 -11.75
N LYS A 27 38.67 53.98 -11.89
CA LYS A 27 39.80 53.65 -10.95
C LYS A 27 39.51 53.19 -9.50
N SER A 28 40.30 52.36 -8.82
CA SER A 28 41.56 51.62 -9.01
C SER A 28 41.88 51.02 -7.63
N PHE A 29 42.33 49.77 -7.52
CA PHE A 29 43.53 49.38 -6.75
C PHE A 29 43.81 47.87 -6.95
N PHE A 30 45.04 47.57 -7.36
CA PHE A 30 45.77 46.28 -7.51
C PHE A 30 47.22 46.58 -7.01
N PRO A 31 48.19 45.65 -6.80
CA PRO A 31 48.32 44.20 -7.11
C PRO A 31 49.10 43.39 -5.99
N PRO A 32 49.88 42.30 -6.23
CA PRO A 32 49.75 41.11 -7.11
C PRO A 32 49.92 39.72 -6.39
N ILE A 33 49.36 38.68 -7.04
CA ILE A 33 49.92 37.34 -7.36
C ILE A 33 50.96 36.72 -6.41
N ASN A 34 50.64 35.51 -5.90
CA ASN A 34 51.65 34.45 -5.75
C ASN A 34 51.15 33.14 -6.38
N LYS A 35 51.88 32.66 -7.39
CA LYS A 35 51.67 31.38 -8.07
C LYS A 35 52.53 30.35 -7.35
N GLU A 36 51.96 29.52 -6.49
CA GLU A 36 52.44 28.18 -6.09
C GLU A 36 51.41 27.58 -5.11
N LEU A 37 50.35 26.95 -5.62
CA LEU A 37 49.51 26.00 -4.88
C LEU A 37 48.50 25.32 -5.84
N LEU A 38 49.04 24.79 -6.95
CA LEU A 38 48.44 23.69 -7.69
C LEU A 38 49.46 22.55 -7.60
N PHE A 39 48.99 21.33 -7.31
CA PHE A 39 49.72 20.11 -6.96
C PHE A 39 49.99 19.92 -5.46
N GLY A 40 49.06 19.21 -4.79
CA GLY A 40 49.33 18.68 -3.45
C GLY A 40 48.11 18.29 -2.62
N PHE A 41 47.04 17.71 -3.17
CA PHE A 41 45.96 17.12 -2.36
C PHE A 41 45.29 15.91 -3.04
N LEU A 42 46.11 15.03 -3.61
CA LEU A 42 45.75 13.65 -3.93
C LEU A 42 46.90 12.79 -3.41
N LEU A 43 46.56 11.81 -2.58
CA LEU A 43 47.42 10.84 -1.87
C LEU A 43 47.64 11.15 -0.38
N ILE A 44 47.58 10.06 0.40
CA ILE A 44 47.72 9.92 1.86
C ILE A 44 46.40 10.09 2.60
N HIS A 45 45.73 8.96 2.88
CA HIS A 45 45.28 8.55 4.22
C HIS A 45 45.04 7.03 4.22
N SER A 46 46.15 6.29 4.19
CA SER A 46 46.22 4.92 4.70
C SER A 46 47.51 4.79 5.51
N SER A 47 47.42 4.12 6.67
CA SER A 47 48.48 3.85 7.65
C SER A 47 48.76 4.96 8.67
N LEU A 48 48.26 4.77 9.90
CA LEU A 48 49.14 4.70 11.06
C LEU A 48 48.38 4.14 12.29
N ALA A 49 48.72 2.91 12.63
CA ALA A 49 48.47 2.33 13.94
C ALA A 49 49.82 2.14 14.64
N LYS A 50 49.97 2.67 15.86
CA LYS A 50 50.49 2.01 17.08
C LYS A 50 51.19 2.98 18.06
N HIS A 51 50.93 2.72 19.36
CA HIS A 51 51.48 3.30 20.61
C HIS A 51 50.91 4.69 20.97
N GLY A 52 50.19 4.94 22.07
CA GLY A 52 49.85 4.19 23.28
C GLY A 52 50.14 5.07 24.51
N TYR A 53 49.13 5.45 25.31
CA TYR A 53 49.22 5.64 26.77
C TYR A 53 47.81 5.75 27.39
N LEU A 54 47.68 5.15 28.58
CA LEU A 54 46.47 4.80 29.31
C LEU A 54 45.82 5.96 30.08
N SER A 55 44.48 5.96 30.18
CA SER A 55 43.81 6.10 31.49
C SER A 55 42.37 5.55 31.48
N ARG A 56 42.02 4.90 32.59
CA ARG A 56 40.76 4.22 33.02
C ARG A 56 39.59 5.23 33.09
N GLU A 57 38.28 4.97 32.91
CA GLU A 57 37.30 3.96 33.35
C GLU A 57 36.05 4.19 32.43
N ASN A 58 35.41 3.22 31.77
CA ASN A 58 34.28 2.41 32.26
C ASN A 58 33.81 1.51 31.09
N LYS A 59 33.58 0.22 31.33
CA LYS A 59 33.24 -0.81 30.32
C LYS A 59 31.75 -0.80 29.92
N PRO A 60 31.43 -0.96 28.62
CA PRO A 60 30.24 -1.69 28.17
C PRO A 60 30.60 -3.14 27.76
N PRO A 61 29.64 -4.08 27.76
CA PRO A 61 29.90 -5.50 27.54
C PRO A 61 30.21 -5.85 26.06
N ARG A 62 30.83 -7.02 25.91
CA ARG A 62 31.65 -7.52 24.78
C ARG A 62 30.96 -7.53 23.41
N ARG A 63 31.64 -6.96 22.40
CA ARG A 63 31.53 -7.32 20.98
C ARG A 63 31.96 -8.77 20.77
N ALA A 64 31.06 -9.61 20.24
CA ALA A 64 31.42 -10.90 19.68
C ALA A 64 32.02 -10.70 18.27
N ARG A 65 33.09 -11.45 17.99
CA ARG A 65 33.80 -11.51 16.71
C ARG A 65 32.87 -12.00 15.59
N LEU A 66 32.80 -11.25 14.49
CA LEU A 66 32.37 -11.78 13.18
C LEU A 66 33.31 -12.92 12.79
N GLN A 67 32.78 -14.14 12.75
CA GLN A 67 33.45 -15.29 12.13
C GLN A 67 33.21 -15.29 10.62
N VAL A 68 34.24 -15.71 9.90
CA VAL A 68 34.28 -15.95 8.46
C VAL A 68 33.30 -17.09 8.10
N ILE A 69 32.39 -16.87 7.14
CA ILE A 69 31.46 -17.88 6.61
C ILE A 69 32.07 -18.51 5.34
N PRO A 70 32.15 -19.85 5.24
CA PRO A 70 32.46 -20.54 3.99
C PRO A 70 31.18 -20.90 3.20
N GLY A 71 31.18 -20.60 1.88
CA GLY A 71 30.34 -21.22 0.82
C GLY A 71 28.81 -21.01 0.87
N PRO A 72 28.09 -21.23 -0.25
CA PRO A 72 26.62 -21.13 -0.28
C PRO A 72 26.03 -22.29 0.52
N GLY A 73 25.51 -21.98 1.70
CA GLY A 73 24.77 -22.92 2.53
C GLY A 73 23.42 -23.29 1.92
N PRO A 74 22.87 -24.46 2.29
CA PRO A 74 21.54 -24.91 1.84
C PRO A 74 20.46 -23.93 2.33
N GLY A 75 19.39 -23.80 1.53
CA GLY A 75 18.21 -23.01 1.87
C GLY A 75 17.54 -23.43 3.18
N PRO A 76 16.58 -22.65 3.69
CA PRO A 76 16.04 -22.81 5.02
C PRO A 76 15.17 -24.07 5.18
N GLY A 77 15.45 -24.83 6.25
CA GLY A 77 14.58 -25.87 6.84
C GLY A 77 14.53 -27.23 6.11
N PRO A 78 14.78 -28.37 6.80
CA PRO A 78 14.56 -29.69 6.20
C PRO A 78 13.06 -30.00 6.10
N GLY A 79 12.53 -30.16 4.87
CA GLY A 79 11.38 -31.05 4.63
C GLY A 79 10.18 -30.56 3.81
N LYS A 80 10.14 -29.35 3.24
CA LYS A 80 8.99 -28.93 2.39
C LYS A 80 9.41 -28.71 0.93
N LYS A 81 8.82 -29.52 0.04
CA LYS A 81 9.10 -29.48 -1.41
C LYS A 81 8.09 -28.54 -2.08
N TRP A 82 8.59 -27.51 -2.77
CA TRP A 82 7.77 -26.62 -3.59
C TRP A 82 7.39 -27.31 -4.90
N LEU A 83 6.33 -26.84 -5.57
CA LEU A 83 5.95 -27.29 -6.90
C LEU A 83 6.74 -26.58 -8.02
N THR A 84 7.92 -26.07 -7.69
CA THR A 84 8.92 -25.56 -8.65
C THR A 84 9.58 -26.71 -9.39
N LEU A 85 10.28 -26.43 -10.48
CA LEU A 85 10.92 -27.47 -11.29
C LEU A 85 11.92 -28.30 -10.47
N ASN A 86 12.68 -27.65 -9.60
CA ASN A 86 13.71 -28.29 -8.77
C ASN A 86 13.22 -28.65 -7.35
N GLY A 87 11.98 -28.30 -7.00
CA GLY A 87 11.41 -28.48 -5.67
C GLY A 87 11.88 -27.50 -4.60
N GLY A 88 12.71 -26.51 -4.97
CA GLY A 88 13.23 -25.47 -4.09
C GLY A 88 12.33 -24.23 -4.01
N GLU A 89 12.62 -23.36 -3.06
CA GLU A 89 11.89 -22.11 -2.85
C GLU A 89 11.97 -21.18 -4.09
N PRO A 90 10.85 -20.55 -4.49
CA PRO A 90 10.84 -19.59 -5.59
C PRO A 90 11.74 -18.39 -5.34
N LEU A 91 12.46 -17.95 -6.37
CA LEU A 91 13.36 -16.82 -6.27
C LEU A 91 12.62 -15.48 -6.22
N VAL A 92 13.06 -14.57 -5.35
CA VAL A 92 12.71 -13.15 -5.41
C VAL A 92 13.73 -12.42 -6.29
N ILE A 93 13.23 -11.68 -7.28
CA ILE A 93 14.05 -10.96 -8.27
C ILE A 93 13.62 -9.48 -8.26
N ALA A 94 14.48 -8.62 -7.74
CA ALA A 94 14.26 -7.20 -7.51
C ALA A 94 14.48 -6.39 -8.80
N GLN A 95 13.40 -6.14 -9.54
CA GLN A 95 13.38 -5.37 -10.79
C GLN A 95 13.81 -3.93 -10.50
N GLY A 96 14.97 -3.50 -11.02
CA GLY A 96 15.45 -2.13 -10.81
C GLY A 96 15.77 -1.80 -9.34
N GLY A 97 15.89 -2.82 -8.48
CA GLY A 97 16.04 -2.66 -7.04
C GLY A 97 14.67 -2.54 -6.35
N PHE A 98 14.30 -1.33 -5.93
CA PHE A 98 13.01 -1.06 -5.30
C PHE A 98 12.30 0.17 -5.92
N PRO A 99 11.84 0.06 -7.19
CA PRO A 99 11.18 1.15 -7.91
C PRO A 99 9.86 1.63 -7.30
N GLY A 100 9.27 0.84 -6.38
CA GLY A 100 8.07 1.22 -5.63
C GLY A 100 8.26 2.42 -4.71
N LEU A 101 9.51 2.75 -4.35
CA LEU A 101 9.85 3.88 -3.50
C LEU A 101 10.96 4.78 -4.07
N PHE A 102 11.98 4.19 -4.69
CA PHE A 102 13.13 4.91 -5.23
C PHE A 102 13.07 4.94 -6.77
N PRO A 103 13.75 5.89 -7.44
CA PRO A 103 13.96 5.79 -8.87
C PRO A 103 14.58 4.44 -9.25
N ASP A 104 14.07 3.82 -10.32
CA ASP A 104 14.54 2.53 -10.82
C ASP A 104 16.04 2.58 -11.09
N SER A 105 16.75 1.49 -10.77
CA SER A 105 18.17 1.32 -11.01
C SER A 105 19.09 2.23 -10.18
N SER A 106 18.55 2.91 -9.16
CA SER A 106 19.34 3.63 -8.17
C SER A 106 20.07 2.68 -7.20
N GLY A 107 21.25 3.09 -6.74
CA GLY A 107 22.02 2.31 -5.75
C GLY A 107 21.30 2.14 -4.41
N THR A 108 20.60 3.18 -3.95
CA THR A 108 19.75 3.13 -2.76
C THR A 108 18.59 2.16 -2.96
N GLY A 109 17.96 2.15 -4.14
CA GLY A 109 16.89 1.20 -4.49
C GLY A 109 17.35 -0.25 -4.40
N TYR A 110 18.50 -0.61 -4.99
CA TYR A 110 19.04 -1.97 -4.87
C TYR A 110 19.45 -2.32 -3.44
N THR A 111 20.05 -1.39 -2.70
CA THR A 111 20.45 -1.63 -1.30
C THR A 111 19.23 -1.87 -0.41
N ALA A 112 18.18 -1.05 -0.57
CA ALA A 112 16.93 -1.21 0.13
C ALA A 112 16.26 -2.55 -0.22
N ALA A 113 16.21 -2.90 -1.51
CA ALA A 113 15.67 -4.17 -1.98
C ALA A 113 16.33 -5.37 -1.30
N ILE A 114 17.65 -5.40 -1.19
CA ILE A 114 18.37 -6.48 -0.50
C ILE A 114 18.06 -6.47 1.01
N ALA A 115 18.05 -5.31 1.64
CA ALA A 115 17.82 -5.19 3.09
C ALA A 115 16.42 -5.67 3.53
N MET A 116 15.41 -5.51 2.67
CA MET A 116 14.02 -5.88 2.98
C MET A 116 13.60 -7.26 2.47
N SER A 117 14.51 -8.02 1.86
CA SER A 117 14.15 -9.25 1.16
C SER A 117 14.79 -10.51 1.75
N VAL A 118 14.29 -11.66 1.33
CA VAL A 118 14.89 -12.96 1.66
C VAL A 118 16.35 -13.06 1.20
N PRO A 119 17.20 -13.80 1.94
CA PRO A 119 18.57 -14.08 1.50
C PRO A 119 18.59 -14.72 0.11
N GLY A 120 19.49 -14.24 -0.76
CA GLY A 120 19.64 -14.76 -2.12
C GLY A 120 18.80 -14.05 -3.19
N THR A 121 18.06 -12.99 -2.82
CA THR A 121 17.37 -12.10 -3.76
C THR A 121 18.29 -11.63 -4.89
N LEU A 122 17.82 -11.77 -6.14
CA LEU A 122 18.55 -11.36 -7.34
C LEU A 122 18.29 -9.89 -7.66
N LYS A 123 19.35 -9.16 -8.03
CA LYS A 123 19.27 -7.78 -8.53
C LYS A 123 19.04 -7.82 -10.03
N TYR A 124 17.95 -7.25 -10.50
CA TYR A 124 17.57 -7.31 -11.92
C TYR A 124 17.85 -5.98 -12.60
N CYS A 125 18.77 -6.02 -13.58
CA CYS A 125 19.20 -4.88 -14.38
C CYS A 125 18.72 -5.03 -15.82
N ASN A 126 17.98 -4.04 -16.32
CA ASN A 126 17.68 -3.92 -17.74
C ASN A 126 18.84 -3.20 -18.43
N LEU A 127 19.61 -3.92 -19.24
CA LEU A 127 20.80 -3.39 -19.92
C LEU A 127 20.40 -2.47 -21.09
N GLN A 128 20.94 -1.25 -21.08
CA GLN A 128 20.97 -0.36 -22.23
C GLN A 128 22.44 -0.07 -22.61
N LEU A 129 22.74 0.01 -23.90
CA LEU A 129 24.09 0.28 -24.40
C LEU A 129 24.28 1.76 -24.77
N THR A 130 25.38 2.32 -24.29
CA THR A 130 25.83 3.68 -24.59
C THR A 130 26.56 3.77 -25.94
N LYS A 131 26.84 4.98 -26.39
CA LYS A 131 27.56 5.27 -27.66
C LYS A 131 28.90 4.55 -27.78
N ASP A 132 29.60 4.40 -26.66
CA ASP A 132 30.90 3.76 -26.51
C ASP A 132 30.80 2.25 -26.18
N ASN A 133 29.62 1.64 -26.37
CA ASN A 133 29.35 0.22 -26.17
C ASN A 133 29.57 -0.25 -24.72
N LEU A 134 29.29 0.63 -23.75
CA LEU A 134 29.26 0.34 -22.33
C LEU A 134 27.80 0.21 -21.86
N GLY A 135 27.59 -0.35 -20.67
CA GLY A 135 26.28 -0.76 -20.20
C GLY A 135 25.79 0.06 -19.02
N ILE A 136 24.51 0.46 -19.06
CA ILE A 136 23.79 1.04 -17.92
C ILE A 136 22.51 0.26 -17.64
N CYS A 137 22.08 0.24 -16.38
CA CYS A 137 20.81 -0.32 -15.94
C CYS A 137 19.72 0.76 -16.02
N LEU A 138 18.76 0.59 -16.92
CA LEU A 138 17.59 1.45 -17.05
C LEU A 138 16.37 0.67 -17.57
N PRO A 139 15.16 0.96 -17.07
CA PRO A 139 13.95 0.20 -17.40
C PRO A 139 13.51 0.36 -18.86
N ASP A 140 13.84 1.50 -19.49
CA ASP A 140 13.45 1.87 -20.84
C ASP A 140 14.68 2.23 -21.68
N ILE A 141 14.55 2.05 -23.00
CA ILE A 141 15.57 2.48 -23.97
C ILE A 141 15.60 4.00 -24.14
N LYS A 142 14.50 4.68 -23.80
CA LYS A 142 14.41 6.13 -23.74
C LYS A 142 14.87 6.64 -22.39
N LEU A 143 15.88 7.48 -22.39
CA LEU A 143 16.39 8.16 -21.20
C LEU A 143 15.35 9.11 -20.61
N ASP A 144 14.57 9.80 -21.43
CA ASP A 144 13.57 10.80 -21.00
C ASP A 144 12.36 10.20 -20.26
N ASN A 145 12.25 8.87 -20.17
CA ASN A 145 11.19 8.21 -19.41
C ASN A 145 11.47 8.14 -17.91
N CYS A 146 12.75 8.05 -17.54
CA CYS A 146 13.18 7.75 -16.16
C CYS A 146 14.40 8.58 -15.72
N THR A 147 14.79 9.57 -16.53
CA THR A 147 15.91 10.47 -16.23
C THR A 147 15.63 11.89 -16.70
N ASP A 148 16.46 12.84 -16.24
CA ASP A 148 16.41 14.25 -16.63
C ASP A 148 17.11 14.57 -17.96
N ALA A 149 17.41 13.56 -18.78
CA ALA A 149 18.15 13.70 -20.04
C ALA A 149 17.55 14.74 -21.00
N ALA A 150 16.21 14.85 -21.07
CA ALA A 150 15.54 15.83 -21.91
C ALA A 150 15.88 17.28 -21.52
N THR A 151 16.06 17.53 -20.23
CA THR A 151 16.42 18.85 -19.69
C THR A 151 17.91 19.12 -19.84
N LYS A 152 18.76 18.11 -19.67
CA LYS A 152 20.22 18.23 -19.77
C LYS A 152 20.71 18.33 -21.21
N PHE A 153 20.06 17.62 -22.13
CA PHE A 153 20.47 17.53 -23.53
C PHE A 153 19.34 17.93 -24.50
N PRO A 154 18.70 19.10 -24.37
CA PRO A 154 17.45 19.44 -25.08
C PRO A 154 17.56 19.43 -26.62
N LYS A 155 18.78 19.49 -27.18
CA LYS A 155 19.05 19.45 -28.63
C LYS A 155 19.41 18.06 -29.16
N GLN A 156 19.45 17.05 -28.29
CA GLN A 156 19.87 15.69 -28.62
C GLN A 156 18.71 14.70 -28.76
N GLN A 157 17.48 15.19 -28.87
CA GLN A 157 16.37 14.32 -29.26
C GLN A 157 16.65 13.68 -30.63
N ARG A 158 16.38 12.39 -30.75
CA ARG A 158 16.50 11.62 -31.99
C ARG A 158 15.22 10.84 -32.25
N LYS A 159 15.12 10.35 -33.49
CA LYS A 159 14.11 9.40 -33.93
C LYS A 159 14.82 8.14 -34.39
N TYR A 160 14.44 7.01 -33.82
CA TYR A 160 14.94 5.70 -34.22
C TYR A 160 13.81 4.75 -34.55
N ASN A 161 14.03 3.88 -35.53
CA ASN A 161 13.14 2.74 -35.76
C ASN A 161 13.54 1.58 -34.86
N ILE A 162 12.68 1.25 -33.88
CA ILE A 162 12.91 0.18 -32.91
C ILE A 162 11.80 -0.85 -33.10
N ASN A 163 12.18 -2.04 -33.56
CA ASN A 163 11.25 -3.14 -33.84
C ASN A 163 10.09 -2.75 -34.77
N GLY A 164 10.38 -1.96 -35.81
CA GLY A 164 9.40 -1.53 -36.81
C GLY A 164 8.55 -0.32 -36.39
N ARG A 165 8.82 0.30 -35.24
CA ARG A 165 8.14 1.52 -34.79
C ARG A 165 9.11 2.67 -34.69
N ASP A 166 8.73 3.82 -35.22
CA ASP A 166 9.48 5.06 -35.03
C ASP A 166 9.24 5.57 -33.61
N VAL A 167 10.32 5.75 -32.87
CA VAL A 167 10.34 6.20 -31.49
C VAL A 167 11.15 7.48 -31.41
N ASP A 168 10.52 8.55 -30.95
CA ASP A 168 11.16 9.82 -30.63
C ASP A 168 11.57 9.85 -29.14
N GLY A 169 12.76 10.37 -28.85
CA GLY A 169 13.25 10.46 -27.47
C GLY A 169 14.75 10.75 -27.37
N TRP A 170 15.28 10.56 -26.16
CA TRP A 170 16.72 10.60 -25.87
C TRP A 170 17.21 9.18 -25.66
N PHE A 171 18.29 8.79 -26.33
CA PHE A 171 18.73 7.41 -26.34
C PHE A 171 20.15 7.27 -25.77
N PRO A 172 20.44 6.21 -25.00
CA PRO A 172 21.78 5.95 -24.48
C PRO A 172 22.84 5.88 -25.59
N LEU A 173 22.51 5.37 -26.78
CA LEU A 173 23.46 5.25 -27.89
C LEU A 173 23.95 6.59 -28.46
N ASP A 174 23.29 7.70 -28.13
CA ASP A 174 23.70 9.04 -28.55
C ASP A 174 24.73 9.68 -27.61
N LEU A 175 24.88 9.13 -26.40
CA LEU A 175 25.70 9.66 -25.32
C LEU A 175 26.78 8.67 -24.91
N THR A 176 27.95 9.17 -24.57
CA THR A 176 29.03 8.37 -23.94
C THR A 176 28.65 8.01 -22.50
N ILE A 177 29.25 6.96 -21.95
CA ILE A 177 29.05 6.61 -20.53
C ILE A 177 29.39 7.79 -19.61
N ASP A 178 30.43 8.54 -19.96
CA ASP A 178 30.93 9.66 -19.18
C ASP A 178 29.94 10.82 -19.14
N GLU A 179 29.25 11.11 -20.24
CA GLU A 179 28.18 12.11 -20.29
C GLU A 179 26.99 11.68 -19.42
N ILE A 180 26.58 10.41 -19.52
CA ILE A 180 25.46 9.89 -18.74
C ILE A 180 25.77 9.93 -17.24
N MET A 181 26.90 9.39 -16.82
CA MET A 181 27.24 9.25 -15.40
C MET A 181 27.52 10.59 -14.70
N LYS A 182 27.88 11.65 -15.44
CA LYS A 182 28.18 12.98 -14.87
C LYS A 182 26.99 13.93 -14.91
N GLU A 183 26.16 13.87 -15.94
CA GLU A 183 25.15 14.91 -16.19
C GLU A 183 23.71 14.45 -15.93
N ILE A 184 23.44 13.14 -16.00
CA ILE A 184 22.07 12.58 -15.94
C ILE A 184 21.76 12.07 -14.54
N SER A 185 20.57 12.42 -14.06
CA SER A 185 19.99 11.92 -12.81
C SER A 185 18.69 11.17 -13.04
N LEU A 186 18.45 10.16 -12.23
CA LEU A 186 17.25 9.33 -12.23
C LEU A 186 16.04 10.08 -11.67
N LEU A 187 14.85 9.72 -12.15
CA LEU A 187 13.56 10.18 -11.67
C LEU A 187 12.53 9.05 -11.70
N GLN A 188 11.45 9.20 -10.93
CA GLN A 188 10.31 8.30 -10.99
C GLN A 188 9.56 8.43 -12.32
N ASN A 189 9.35 7.29 -12.97
CA ASN A 189 8.56 7.19 -14.20
C ASN A 189 7.07 6.97 -13.95
N ILE A 190 6.67 6.80 -12.68
CA ILE A 190 5.28 6.60 -12.25
C ILE A 190 4.89 7.74 -11.31
N TYR A 191 3.99 8.61 -11.76
CA TYR A 191 3.60 9.83 -11.03
C TYR A 191 2.94 9.60 -9.67
N SER A 192 2.37 8.42 -9.42
CA SER A 192 1.77 8.09 -8.12
C SER A 192 2.80 7.69 -7.07
N ARG A 193 4.07 7.48 -7.45
CA ARG A 193 5.15 7.12 -6.53
C ARG A 193 5.92 8.33 -6.03
N ALA A 194 6.78 8.13 -5.04
CA ALA A 194 7.46 9.17 -4.31
C ALA A 194 8.50 9.92 -5.19
N SER A 195 8.17 11.13 -5.64
CA SER A 195 9.10 11.99 -6.41
C SER A 195 10.17 12.67 -5.55
N VAL A 196 10.14 12.51 -4.23
CA VAL A 196 11.08 13.17 -3.29
C VAL A 196 12.52 12.65 -3.40
N PHE A 197 12.73 11.58 -4.17
CA PHE A 197 14.05 11.01 -4.48
C PHE A 197 14.49 11.28 -5.93
N ASP A 198 13.74 12.08 -6.68
CA ASP A 198 14.10 12.45 -8.06
C ASP A 198 15.31 13.38 -8.08
N PHE A 199 16.11 13.27 -9.13
CA PHE A 199 17.32 14.07 -9.37
C PHE A 199 18.45 13.88 -8.34
N VAL A 200 18.35 12.86 -7.47
CA VAL A 200 19.35 12.58 -6.43
C VAL A 200 20.42 11.59 -6.91
N TYR A 201 20.04 10.59 -7.69
CA TYR A 201 20.90 9.43 -8.00
C TYR A 201 21.26 9.36 -9.48
N PRO A 202 22.52 9.05 -9.84
CA PRO A 202 22.86 8.69 -11.22
C PRO A 202 22.37 7.26 -11.54
N PRO A 203 22.23 6.92 -12.84
CA PRO A 203 22.05 5.52 -13.25
C PRO A 203 23.27 4.68 -12.84
N LEU A 204 23.09 3.36 -12.73
CA LEU A 204 24.18 2.44 -12.41
C LEU A 204 24.61 1.58 -13.60
N GLN A 205 25.90 1.27 -13.63
CA GLN A 205 26.43 0.23 -14.51
C GLN A 205 26.21 -1.18 -13.90
N PRO A 206 26.06 -2.25 -14.72
CA PRO A 206 25.84 -3.61 -14.23
C PRO A 206 26.89 -4.15 -13.25
N ASP A 207 28.16 -3.78 -13.40
CA ASP A 207 29.25 -4.13 -12.48
C ASP A 207 29.06 -3.49 -11.09
N SER A 208 28.57 -2.25 -11.06
CA SER A 208 28.23 -1.54 -9.83
C SER A 208 27.07 -2.24 -9.11
N VAL A 209 26.02 -2.66 -9.84
CA VAL A 209 24.90 -3.43 -9.27
C VAL A 209 25.38 -4.80 -8.74
N PHE A 210 26.24 -5.49 -9.49
CA PHE A 210 26.86 -6.74 -9.06
C PHE A 210 27.68 -6.56 -7.77
N GLY A 211 28.36 -5.42 -7.65
CA GLY A 211 29.21 -5.05 -6.50
C GLY A 211 28.47 -4.69 -5.21
N ILE A 212 27.16 -4.42 -5.26
CA ILE A 212 26.34 -4.15 -4.06
C ILE A 212 26.31 -5.41 -3.18
N GLU A 213 26.64 -5.27 -1.90
CA GLU A 213 26.70 -6.40 -0.98
C GLU A 213 25.31 -6.99 -0.67
N PRO A 214 25.15 -8.33 -0.62
CA PRO A 214 26.18 -9.32 -0.91
C PRO A 214 26.52 -9.35 -2.41
N LYS A 215 27.82 -9.34 -2.74
CA LYS A 215 28.31 -9.37 -4.12
C LYS A 215 27.73 -10.55 -4.90
N GLY A 216 27.51 -10.34 -6.20
CA GLY A 216 26.90 -11.34 -7.09
C GLY A 216 25.39 -11.17 -7.22
N LYS A 217 24.70 -12.25 -7.60
CA LYS A 217 23.23 -12.29 -7.69
C LYS A 217 22.68 -11.27 -8.68
N LEU A 218 23.24 -11.25 -9.89
CA LEU A 218 22.81 -10.36 -10.96
C LEU A 218 21.98 -11.10 -12.00
N TRP A 219 20.78 -10.58 -12.27
CA TRP A 219 19.99 -10.91 -13.43
C TRP A 219 20.11 -9.79 -14.46
N LEU A 220 20.75 -10.07 -15.59
CA LEU A 220 20.95 -9.11 -16.67
C LEU A 220 19.94 -9.36 -17.79
N ASN A 221 19.04 -8.41 -18.02
CA ASN A 221 18.07 -8.50 -19.11
C ASN A 221 18.49 -7.63 -20.30
N VAL A 222 18.69 -8.26 -21.46
CA VAL A 222 19.08 -7.59 -22.71
C VAL A 222 17.90 -7.50 -23.64
N GLN A 223 17.56 -6.29 -24.07
CA GLN A 223 16.45 -6.01 -24.99
C GLN A 223 16.98 -5.25 -26.20
N ASN A 224 16.35 -5.43 -27.36
CA ASN A 224 16.64 -4.70 -28.60
C ASN A 224 18.04 -4.98 -29.18
N ASP A 225 18.54 -6.22 -29.12
CA ASP A 225 19.84 -6.62 -29.67
C ASP A 225 19.94 -6.39 -31.18
N ALA A 226 18.87 -6.66 -31.94
CA ALA A 226 18.83 -6.31 -33.36
C ALA A 226 19.00 -4.81 -33.60
N PHE A 227 18.45 -3.97 -32.73
CA PHE A 227 18.59 -2.52 -32.81
C PHE A 227 20.02 -2.08 -32.47
N TRP A 228 20.63 -2.64 -31.42
CA TRP A 228 22.03 -2.36 -31.07
C TRP A 228 22.98 -2.73 -32.21
N SER A 229 22.78 -3.92 -32.79
CA SER A 229 23.58 -4.41 -33.92
C SER A 229 23.49 -3.50 -35.14
N ALA A 230 22.29 -2.99 -35.45
CA ALA A 230 22.09 -2.04 -36.54
C ALA A 230 22.86 -0.71 -36.35
N HIS A 231 23.24 -0.38 -35.12
CA HIS A 231 23.97 0.84 -34.75
C HIS A 231 25.43 0.56 -34.35
N GLN A 232 26.00 -0.56 -34.79
CA GLN A 232 27.40 -0.93 -34.55
C GLN A 232 27.73 -1.14 -33.05
N LEU A 233 26.71 -1.36 -32.23
CA LEU A 233 26.83 -1.77 -30.83
C LEU A 233 26.60 -3.28 -30.73
N SER A 234 27.16 -3.92 -29.70
CA SER A 234 27.04 -5.37 -29.49
C SER A 234 26.93 -5.68 -28.01
N ALA A 235 25.75 -6.17 -27.62
CA ALA A 235 25.50 -6.64 -26.26
C ALA A 235 26.32 -7.90 -25.94
N VAL A 236 26.52 -8.80 -26.92
CA VAL A 236 27.37 -9.99 -26.77
C VAL A 236 28.82 -9.57 -26.47
N ARG A 237 29.38 -8.62 -27.24
CA ARG A 237 30.73 -8.11 -26.99
C ARG A 237 30.83 -7.46 -25.62
N TYR A 238 29.88 -6.60 -25.26
CA TYR A 238 29.85 -5.96 -23.94
C TYR A 238 29.86 -6.99 -22.80
N ILE A 239 29.03 -8.03 -22.89
CA ILE A 239 28.96 -9.10 -21.88
C ILE A 239 30.28 -9.86 -21.80
N ASP A 240 30.91 -10.16 -22.94
CA ASP A 240 32.17 -10.88 -23.00
C ASP A 240 33.33 -10.06 -22.42
N ASP A 241 33.41 -8.78 -22.76
CA ASP A 241 34.42 -7.84 -22.25
C ASP A 241 34.24 -7.55 -20.75
N SER A 242 33.01 -7.65 -20.23
CA SER A 242 32.69 -7.34 -18.82
C SER A 242 33.00 -8.46 -17.82
N LYS A 243 33.47 -9.63 -18.28
CA LYS A 243 33.65 -10.84 -17.42
C LYS A 243 34.70 -10.67 -16.33
N GLU A 244 35.63 -9.75 -16.51
CA GLU A 244 36.63 -9.40 -15.49
C GLU A 244 36.00 -8.65 -14.32
N PHE A 245 34.86 -7.97 -14.54
CA PHE A 245 34.18 -7.14 -13.55
C PHE A 245 32.98 -7.83 -12.92
N PHE A 246 32.19 -8.54 -13.72
CA PHE A 246 31.03 -9.29 -13.23
C PHE A 246 30.71 -10.51 -14.09
N VAL A 247 30.05 -11.50 -13.48
CA VAL A 247 29.44 -12.64 -14.19
C VAL A 247 28.00 -12.75 -13.72
N ALA A 248 27.05 -12.47 -14.62
CA ALA A 248 25.63 -12.56 -14.30
C ALA A 248 25.20 -14.01 -14.03
N ASP A 249 24.41 -14.22 -12.99
CA ASP A 249 23.77 -15.50 -12.67
C ASP A 249 22.73 -15.87 -13.75
N TYR A 250 22.04 -14.85 -14.27
CA TYR A 250 21.01 -14.99 -15.29
C TYR A 250 21.20 -13.96 -16.40
N ILE A 251 21.05 -14.39 -17.65
CA ILE A 251 20.90 -13.51 -18.80
C ILE A 251 19.56 -13.81 -19.46
N SER A 252 18.69 -12.81 -19.54
CA SER A 252 17.41 -12.92 -20.25
C SER A 252 17.35 -12.03 -21.46
N SER A 253 16.57 -12.44 -22.46
CA SER A 253 16.25 -11.59 -23.60
C SER A 253 14.96 -12.03 -24.27
N PRO A 254 14.20 -11.08 -24.85
CA PRO A 254 13.08 -11.41 -25.71
C PRO A 254 13.52 -11.86 -27.11
N GLU A 255 14.81 -11.79 -27.45
CA GLU A 255 15.31 -12.09 -28.80
C GLU A 255 16.01 -13.45 -28.87
N ILE A 256 15.45 -14.37 -29.68
CA ILE A 256 15.96 -15.73 -29.85
C ILE A 256 17.35 -15.71 -30.47
N GLY A 257 17.56 -14.84 -31.47
CA GLY A 257 18.86 -14.67 -32.12
C GLY A 257 19.96 -14.28 -31.13
N PHE A 258 19.69 -13.35 -30.22
CA PHE A 258 20.62 -12.94 -29.18
C PHE A 258 20.97 -14.09 -28.23
N LEU A 259 19.96 -14.81 -27.70
CA LEU A 259 20.22 -15.92 -26.77
C LEU A 259 21.04 -17.03 -27.42
N LYS A 260 20.79 -17.33 -28.70
CA LYS A 260 21.62 -18.28 -29.46
C LYS A 260 23.05 -17.76 -29.64
N ALA A 261 23.22 -16.48 -29.99
CA ALA A 261 24.54 -15.87 -30.13
C ALA A 261 25.35 -15.96 -28.84
N VAL A 262 24.78 -15.55 -27.70
CA VAL A 262 25.40 -15.66 -26.37
C VAL A 262 25.73 -17.11 -26.03
N GLY A 263 24.78 -18.03 -26.22
CA GLY A 263 24.96 -19.46 -25.92
C GLY A 263 26.07 -20.13 -26.75
N THR A 264 26.42 -19.57 -27.91
CA THR A 264 27.52 -20.04 -28.76
C THR A 264 28.84 -19.29 -28.55
N SER A 265 28.86 -18.24 -27.73
CA SER A 265 30.10 -17.51 -27.43
C SER A 265 31.09 -18.44 -26.71
N LYS A 266 32.36 -18.41 -27.13
CA LYS A 266 33.44 -19.24 -26.55
C LYS A 266 33.68 -18.97 -25.07
N THR A 267 33.29 -17.79 -24.60
CA THR A 267 33.52 -17.34 -23.24
C THR A 267 32.28 -17.53 -22.36
N PHE A 268 31.16 -18.02 -22.89
CA PHE A 268 29.93 -18.24 -22.12
C PHE A 268 30.05 -19.46 -21.19
N ASP A 269 29.84 -19.25 -19.89
CA ASP A 269 29.87 -20.30 -18.87
C ASP A 269 28.44 -20.75 -18.51
N LYS A 270 27.98 -21.82 -19.16
CA LYS A 270 26.66 -22.44 -18.93
C LYS A 270 26.46 -23.02 -17.51
N ILE A 271 27.54 -23.21 -16.75
CA ILE A 271 27.48 -23.67 -15.37
C ILE A 271 27.08 -22.51 -14.48
N LYS A 272 27.73 -21.36 -14.65
CA LYS A 272 27.51 -20.14 -13.85
C LYS A 272 26.32 -19.32 -14.28
N THR A 273 26.04 -19.25 -15.58
CA THR A 273 25.00 -18.36 -16.13
C THR A 273 23.87 -19.16 -16.78
N LYS A 274 22.64 -18.78 -16.45
CA LYS A 274 21.41 -19.35 -17.03
C LYS A 274 20.83 -18.43 -18.09
N LEU A 275 20.51 -18.98 -19.26
CA LEU A 275 19.81 -18.27 -20.32
C LEU A 275 18.30 -18.40 -20.12
N VAL A 276 17.58 -17.29 -20.20
CA VAL A 276 16.13 -17.23 -19.98
C VAL A 276 15.45 -16.50 -21.14
N PHE A 277 14.49 -17.17 -21.79
CA PHE A 277 13.73 -16.54 -22.86
C PHE A 277 12.59 -15.69 -22.29
N LYS A 278 12.63 -14.37 -22.55
CA LYS A 278 11.63 -13.42 -22.04
C LYS A 278 10.49 -13.28 -23.04
N PHE A 279 9.26 -13.52 -22.60
CA PHE A 279 8.08 -13.28 -23.41
C PHE A 279 7.64 -11.83 -23.33
N SER A 280 7.23 -11.28 -24.48
CA SER A 280 6.48 -10.01 -24.56
C SER A 280 4.97 -10.29 -24.58
N THR A 281 4.16 -9.30 -24.97
CA THR A 281 2.70 -9.51 -25.15
C THR A 281 2.42 -10.57 -26.22
N PRO A 282 1.32 -11.33 -26.12
CA PRO A 282 1.02 -12.43 -27.06
C PRO A 282 1.02 -12.03 -28.55
N ASP A 283 0.60 -10.81 -28.85
CA ASP A 283 0.49 -10.29 -30.22
C ASP A 283 1.79 -9.67 -30.76
N SER A 284 2.76 -9.40 -29.88
CA SER A 284 4.06 -8.88 -30.31
C SER A 284 4.80 -9.94 -31.11
N VAL A 285 5.56 -9.50 -32.13
CA VAL A 285 6.38 -10.38 -32.97
C VAL A 285 7.81 -10.39 -32.45
N GLU A 286 8.39 -11.58 -32.27
CA GLU A 286 9.81 -11.74 -31.96
C GLU A 286 10.64 -11.38 -33.22
N PRO A 287 11.63 -10.48 -33.09
CA PRO A 287 12.21 -9.81 -34.26
C PRO A 287 13.17 -10.68 -35.08
N THR A 288 13.65 -11.83 -34.57
CA THR A 288 14.66 -12.66 -35.27
C THR A 288 14.05 -13.87 -35.97
N TYR A 289 13.06 -14.50 -35.35
CA TYR A 289 12.32 -15.67 -35.78
C TYR A 289 10.98 -15.30 -36.45
N LYS A 290 10.53 -14.04 -36.31
CA LYS A 290 9.35 -13.44 -36.97
C LYS A 290 8.04 -14.14 -36.67
N GLU A 291 7.91 -14.74 -35.49
CA GLU A 291 6.66 -15.30 -34.97
C GLU A 291 6.16 -14.51 -33.76
N THR A 292 4.86 -14.58 -33.48
CA THR A 292 4.30 -13.93 -32.29
C THR A 292 4.69 -14.68 -31.02
N TYR A 293 4.82 -13.97 -29.90
CA TYR A 293 5.10 -14.61 -28.61
C TYR A 293 3.98 -15.59 -28.18
N GLY A 294 2.73 -15.33 -28.57
CA GLY A 294 1.60 -16.24 -28.37
C GLY A 294 1.68 -17.53 -29.19
N ALA A 295 2.41 -17.55 -30.32
CA ALA A 295 2.73 -18.77 -31.04
C ALA A 295 3.94 -19.48 -30.43
N LEU A 296 4.98 -18.72 -30.05
CA LEU A 296 6.21 -19.25 -29.45
C LEU A 296 5.98 -19.94 -28.11
N VAL A 297 5.01 -19.50 -27.31
CA VAL A 297 4.71 -20.10 -25.99
C VAL A 297 4.26 -21.56 -26.11
N LYS A 298 3.79 -21.97 -27.29
CA LYS A 298 3.39 -23.35 -27.61
C LYS A 298 4.57 -24.22 -28.08
N LYS A 299 5.76 -23.64 -28.22
CA LYS A 299 6.98 -24.28 -28.76
C LYS A 299 8.06 -24.45 -27.68
N LEU A 300 7.67 -24.90 -26.49
CA LEU A 300 8.56 -25.02 -25.33
C LEU A 300 9.76 -25.95 -25.57
N ALA A 301 9.58 -27.08 -26.26
CA ALA A 301 10.67 -27.96 -26.64
C ALA A 301 11.73 -27.27 -27.53
N MET A 302 11.29 -26.36 -28.42
CA MET A 302 12.20 -25.55 -29.24
C MET A 302 12.96 -24.53 -28.38
N ILE A 303 12.28 -23.87 -27.45
CA ILE A 303 12.89 -22.92 -26.51
C ILE A 303 13.95 -23.60 -25.62
N LYS A 304 13.68 -24.83 -25.18
CA LYS A 304 14.59 -25.64 -24.36
C LYS A 304 15.95 -25.89 -25.03
N THR A 305 16.03 -25.81 -26.36
CA THR A 305 17.29 -26.00 -27.09
C THR A 305 18.32 -24.88 -26.86
N PHE A 306 17.88 -23.70 -26.43
CA PHE A 306 18.77 -22.55 -26.21
C PHE A 306 18.56 -21.82 -24.87
N ALA A 307 17.50 -22.12 -24.13
CA ALA A 307 17.24 -21.52 -22.82
C ALA A 307 17.03 -22.58 -21.73
N SER A 308 17.44 -22.24 -20.51
CA SER A 308 17.18 -23.04 -19.30
C SER A 308 15.85 -22.69 -18.62
N GLY A 309 15.25 -21.56 -18.97
CA GLY A 309 13.95 -21.14 -18.44
C GLY A 309 13.26 -20.10 -19.31
N ILE A 310 12.06 -19.72 -18.90
CA ILE A 310 11.24 -18.68 -19.52
C ILE A 310 10.87 -17.62 -18.48
N LEU A 311 10.79 -16.36 -18.90
CA LEU A 311 10.33 -15.22 -18.11
C LEU A 311 9.08 -14.67 -18.77
N VAL A 312 7.92 -14.74 -18.11
CA VAL A 312 6.61 -14.48 -18.73
C VAL A 312 5.80 -13.43 -17.97
N PRO A 313 5.08 -12.53 -18.67
CA PRO A 313 4.05 -11.70 -18.05
C PRO A 313 3.07 -12.57 -17.27
N LYS A 314 2.70 -12.13 -16.06
CA LYS A 314 1.82 -12.89 -15.15
C LYS A 314 0.50 -13.35 -15.79
N ASP A 315 -0.02 -12.59 -16.76
CA ASP A 315 -1.24 -12.90 -17.52
C ASP A 315 -1.12 -14.14 -18.43
N TYR A 316 0.09 -14.61 -18.76
CA TYR A 316 0.28 -15.89 -19.45
C TYR A 316 -0.04 -17.09 -18.56
N ILE A 317 -0.01 -16.89 -17.24
CA ILE A 317 -0.23 -17.94 -16.24
C ILE A 317 -1.66 -17.82 -15.70
N TRP A 318 -2.02 -16.63 -15.22
CA TRP A 318 -3.33 -16.31 -14.67
C TRP A 318 -3.93 -15.12 -15.43
N PRO A 319 -4.68 -15.36 -16.52
CA PRO A 319 -5.28 -14.28 -17.28
C PRO A 319 -6.32 -13.53 -16.44
N VAL A 320 -6.38 -12.20 -16.58
CA VAL A 320 -7.42 -11.37 -15.94
C VAL A 320 -8.47 -10.98 -16.97
N GLY A 321 -9.74 -11.22 -16.67
CA GLY A 321 -10.86 -10.81 -17.50
C GLY A 321 -11.04 -9.29 -17.52
N LYS A 322 -11.74 -8.77 -18.52
CA LYS A 322 -12.09 -7.33 -18.58
C LYS A 322 -12.95 -6.86 -17.40
N ASP A 323 -13.56 -7.80 -16.67
CA ASP A 323 -14.30 -7.58 -15.44
C ASP A 323 -13.41 -7.44 -14.20
N GLY A 324 -12.08 -7.61 -14.33
CA GLY A 324 -11.10 -7.47 -13.25
C GLY A 324 -10.91 -8.73 -12.39
N TYR A 325 -11.40 -9.89 -12.84
CA TYR A 325 -11.30 -11.16 -12.12
C TYR A 325 -10.41 -12.16 -12.85
N LEU A 326 -9.75 -13.01 -12.07
CA LEU A 326 -8.95 -14.12 -12.60
C LEU A 326 -9.81 -15.08 -13.42
N GLN A 327 -9.24 -15.49 -14.55
CA GLN A 327 -9.71 -16.61 -15.36
C GLN A 327 -9.01 -17.90 -14.91
N PRO A 328 -9.44 -19.09 -15.37
CA PRO A 328 -8.73 -20.33 -15.10
C PRO A 328 -7.25 -20.24 -15.51
N ALA A 329 -6.36 -20.75 -14.65
CA ALA A 329 -4.93 -20.86 -14.97
C ALA A 329 -4.69 -21.61 -16.29
N THR A 330 -3.69 -21.16 -17.02
CA THR A 330 -3.15 -21.90 -18.17
C THR A 330 -2.32 -23.10 -17.70
N THR A 331 -1.96 -23.99 -18.62
CA THR A 331 -1.07 -25.13 -18.35
C THR A 331 0.41 -24.77 -18.46
N LEU A 332 0.74 -23.51 -18.75
CA LEU A 332 2.09 -23.07 -19.14
C LEU A 332 3.18 -23.52 -18.16
N VAL A 333 2.96 -23.33 -16.85
CA VAL A 333 3.97 -23.68 -15.83
C VAL A 333 4.23 -25.18 -15.83
N ALA A 334 3.17 -25.99 -15.80
CA ALA A 334 3.28 -27.45 -15.82
C ALA A 334 3.90 -27.99 -17.12
N ASP A 335 3.55 -27.39 -18.27
CA ASP A 335 4.09 -27.78 -19.57
C ASP A 335 5.58 -27.40 -19.70
N ALA A 336 5.97 -26.21 -19.23
CA ALA A 336 7.37 -25.78 -19.20
C ALA A 336 8.21 -26.65 -18.26
N HIS A 337 7.69 -26.98 -17.07
CA HIS A 337 8.37 -27.88 -16.14
C HIS A 337 8.56 -29.28 -16.74
N ARG A 338 7.57 -29.80 -17.48
CA ARG A 338 7.68 -31.10 -18.18
C ARG A 338 8.80 -31.11 -19.23
N GLU A 339 9.02 -29.97 -19.89
CA GLU A 339 10.13 -29.77 -20.82
C GLU A 339 11.47 -29.41 -20.12
N GLY A 340 11.49 -29.33 -18.78
CA GLY A 340 12.67 -28.99 -18.00
C GLY A 340 13.08 -27.51 -18.11
N LEU A 341 12.12 -26.62 -18.29
CA LEU A 341 12.29 -25.16 -18.26
C LEU A 341 11.79 -24.60 -16.93
N THR A 342 12.62 -23.80 -16.25
CA THR A 342 12.12 -22.99 -15.12
C THR A 342 11.22 -21.87 -15.62
N VAL A 343 10.24 -21.45 -14.83
CA VAL A 343 9.29 -20.39 -15.16
C VAL A 343 9.39 -19.26 -14.15
N TYR A 344 9.68 -18.06 -14.64
CA TYR A 344 9.70 -16.84 -13.85
C TYR A 344 8.55 -15.95 -14.26
N ALA A 345 7.77 -15.45 -13.31
CA ALA A 345 6.65 -14.56 -13.58
C ALA A 345 7.08 -13.09 -13.38
N LEU A 346 6.68 -12.20 -14.30
CA LEU A 346 6.99 -10.77 -14.24
C LEU A 346 5.73 -9.91 -14.17
N GLY A 347 5.90 -8.69 -13.64
CA GLY A 347 4.85 -7.66 -13.58
C GLY A 347 4.15 -7.56 -12.22
N PHE A 348 4.86 -7.91 -11.14
CA PHE A 348 4.36 -7.71 -9.78
C PHE A 348 4.70 -6.31 -9.28
N ALA A 349 3.67 -5.58 -8.85
CA ALA A 349 3.77 -4.26 -8.28
C ALA A 349 2.65 -4.07 -7.25
N SER A 350 2.99 -3.90 -5.97
CA SER A 350 2.03 -3.85 -4.86
C SER A 350 1.14 -2.60 -4.89
N ASP A 351 1.51 -1.58 -5.67
CA ASP A 351 0.77 -0.34 -5.86
C ASP A 351 -0.12 -0.34 -7.12
N VAL A 352 -0.19 -1.46 -7.85
CA VAL A 352 -0.99 -1.61 -9.06
C VAL A 352 -2.11 -2.61 -8.83
N PHE A 353 -3.33 -2.23 -9.23
CA PHE A 353 -4.47 -3.15 -9.20
C PHE A 353 -4.19 -4.40 -10.06
N ALA A 354 -4.18 -5.57 -9.43
CA ALA A 354 -4.03 -6.85 -10.11
C ALA A 354 -5.37 -7.53 -10.40
N SER A 355 -6.18 -7.81 -9.37
CA SER A 355 -7.50 -8.43 -9.51
C SER A 355 -8.33 -8.28 -8.23
N TYR A 356 -9.66 -8.21 -8.38
CA TYR A 356 -10.59 -8.27 -7.24
C TYR A 356 -10.52 -9.59 -6.46
N ASN A 357 -10.00 -10.67 -7.05
CA ASN A 357 -9.79 -11.95 -6.37
C ASN A 357 -8.81 -11.87 -5.20
N TYR A 358 -7.96 -10.84 -5.17
CA TYR A 358 -6.94 -10.66 -4.14
C TYR A 358 -7.33 -9.66 -3.06
N SER A 359 -8.49 -9.00 -3.19
CA SER A 359 -8.95 -7.98 -2.22
C SER A 359 -7.87 -6.92 -1.94
N TYR A 360 -7.13 -6.51 -2.98
CA TYR A 360 -5.99 -5.59 -2.90
C TYR A 360 -4.80 -6.06 -2.03
N ASP A 361 -4.76 -7.30 -1.57
CA ASP A 361 -3.62 -7.84 -0.82
C ASP A 361 -2.54 -8.37 -1.80
N PRO A 362 -1.36 -7.74 -1.90
CA PRO A 362 -0.30 -8.17 -2.81
C PRO A 362 0.28 -9.54 -2.41
N ALA A 363 0.29 -9.90 -1.13
CA ALA A 363 0.79 -11.21 -0.70
C ALA A 363 -0.10 -12.35 -1.24
N VAL A 364 -1.42 -12.15 -1.28
CA VAL A 364 -2.35 -13.12 -1.85
C VAL A 364 -2.10 -13.30 -3.34
N GLU A 365 -1.74 -12.23 -4.07
CA GLU A 365 -1.30 -12.33 -5.46
C GLU A 365 -0.05 -13.21 -5.56
N TYR A 366 1.04 -12.92 -4.85
CA TYR A 366 2.27 -13.71 -4.91
C TYR A 366 2.00 -15.19 -4.60
N LEU A 367 1.28 -15.47 -3.48
CA LEU A 367 0.90 -16.83 -3.07
C LEU A 367 0.15 -17.58 -4.18
N HIS A 368 -0.67 -16.90 -4.98
CA HIS A 368 -1.37 -17.53 -6.10
C HIS A 368 -0.43 -18.09 -7.19
N PHE A 369 0.78 -17.56 -7.31
CA PHE A 369 1.79 -18.02 -8.26
C PHE A 369 2.78 -19.03 -7.67
N VAL A 370 3.00 -19.00 -6.35
CA VAL A 370 4.07 -19.79 -5.69
C VAL A 370 3.56 -20.89 -4.76
N ASP A 371 2.35 -20.76 -4.21
CA ASP A 371 1.82 -21.66 -3.19
C ASP A 371 0.35 -22.00 -3.46
N ASN A 372 0.16 -22.86 -4.47
CA ASN A 372 -1.14 -23.40 -4.82
C ASN A 372 -1.03 -24.91 -5.11
N SER A 373 -2.17 -25.59 -5.28
CA SER A 373 -2.21 -27.04 -5.45
C SER A 373 -1.83 -27.55 -6.85
N LYS A 374 -1.61 -26.67 -7.82
CA LYS A 374 -1.40 -27.03 -9.24
C LYS A 374 0.05 -26.90 -9.67
N PHE A 375 0.72 -25.82 -9.26
CA PHE A 375 2.10 -25.51 -9.65
C PHE A 375 2.72 -24.46 -8.73
N SER A 376 4.03 -24.25 -8.86
CA SER A 376 4.71 -23.03 -8.39
C SER A 376 5.60 -22.52 -9.50
N VAL A 377 5.58 -21.21 -9.77
CA VAL A 377 6.66 -20.59 -10.56
C VAL A 377 7.99 -20.70 -9.80
N ASP A 378 9.10 -20.75 -10.53
CA ASP A 378 10.45 -20.85 -9.98
C ASP A 378 10.98 -19.50 -9.47
N GLY A 379 10.29 -18.40 -9.76
CA GLY A 379 10.55 -17.10 -9.16
C GLY A 379 9.65 -15.99 -9.68
N VAL A 380 9.70 -14.85 -9.01
CA VAL A 380 8.91 -13.66 -9.32
C VAL A 380 9.82 -12.45 -9.51
N VAL A 381 9.63 -11.74 -10.62
CA VAL A 381 10.27 -10.45 -10.91
C VAL A 381 9.31 -9.34 -10.49
N THR A 382 9.73 -8.57 -9.49
CA THR A 382 8.87 -7.60 -8.78
C THR A 382 9.57 -6.28 -8.55
N GLU A 383 8.77 -5.22 -8.54
CA GLU A 383 9.20 -3.88 -8.12
C GLU A 383 9.08 -3.67 -6.60
N PHE A 384 8.54 -4.66 -5.86
CA PHE A 384 8.30 -4.65 -4.41
C PHE A 384 8.85 -5.94 -3.78
N PRO A 385 10.19 -6.10 -3.72
CA PRO A 385 10.80 -7.37 -3.32
C PRO A 385 10.56 -7.71 -1.84
N GLY A 386 10.32 -6.72 -0.98
CA GLY A 386 9.87 -6.93 0.40
C GLY A 386 8.52 -7.65 0.47
N SER A 387 7.53 -7.24 -0.33
CA SER A 387 6.21 -7.91 -0.37
C SER A 387 6.27 -9.34 -0.90
N ALA A 388 7.10 -9.59 -1.92
CA ALA A 388 7.34 -10.95 -2.41
C ALA A 388 8.01 -11.82 -1.34
N SER A 389 8.97 -11.26 -0.60
CA SER A 389 9.68 -11.93 0.49
C SER A 389 8.76 -12.26 1.65
N ASN A 390 7.92 -11.31 2.06
CA ASN A 390 6.85 -11.50 3.03
C ASN A 390 5.92 -12.66 2.63
N ALA A 391 5.47 -12.69 1.38
CA ALA A 391 4.62 -13.77 0.88
C ALA A 391 5.31 -15.14 0.92
N ILE A 392 6.50 -15.25 0.34
CA ILE A 392 7.20 -16.53 0.15
C ILE A 392 7.72 -17.09 1.48
N ALA A 393 8.39 -16.26 2.30
CA ALA A 393 9.03 -16.76 3.51
C ALA A 393 8.11 -16.82 4.73
N CYS A 394 7.11 -15.93 4.82
CA CYS A 394 6.32 -15.75 6.04
C CYS A 394 4.88 -16.26 5.96
N LEU A 395 4.31 -16.34 4.76
CA LEU A 395 2.90 -16.66 4.58
C LEU A 395 2.68 -17.96 3.81
N ALA A 396 3.57 -18.31 2.89
CA ALA A 396 3.47 -19.54 2.12
C ALA A 396 3.59 -20.79 2.99
N GLN A 397 2.91 -21.85 2.56
CA GLN A 397 2.88 -23.17 3.18
C GLN A 397 2.50 -23.14 4.67
N ASN A 398 1.75 -22.09 5.05
CA ASN A 398 1.22 -21.89 6.40
C ASN A 398 -0.30 -22.12 6.36
N PRO A 399 -0.81 -23.20 6.98
CA PRO A 399 -2.25 -23.42 7.03
C PRO A 399 -2.93 -22.34 7.89
N ASN A 400 -4.10 -21.88 7.49
CA ASN A 400 -4.97 -20.96 8.27
C ASN A 400 -5.38 -21.49 9.67
N LEU A 401 -4.91 -22.69 10.05
CA LEU A 401 -5.15 -23.36 11.33
C LEU A 401 -4.00 -23.17 12.32
N SER A 402 -2.89 -22.55 11.93
CA SER A 402 -1.77 -22.28 12.85
C SER A 402 -2.24 -21.42 14.02
N PRO A 403 -1.84 -21.74 15.27
CA PRO A 403 -2.14 -20.91 16.43
C PRO A 403 -1.64 -19.48 16.22
N LYS A 404 -2.35 -18.52 16.81
CA LYS A 404 -1.92 -17.13 16.80
C LYS A 404 -0.63 -16.98 17.61
N VAL A 405 0.34 -16.28 17.06
CA VAL A 405 1.66 -16.05 17.69
C VAL A 405 1.72 -14.66 18.33
N ALA A 406 1.04 -13.68 17.73
CA ALA A 406 0.93 -12.32 18.28
C ALA A 406 -0.36 -12.12 19.10
N ASN A 407 -0.29 -11.34 20.18
CA ASN A 407 -1.38 -11.21 21.14
C ASN A 407 -2.43 -10.13 20.79
N ALA A 408 -2.21 -9.29 19.78
CA ALA A 408 -3.13 -8.19 19.44
C ALA A 408 -4.40 -8.70 18.74
N LEU A 409 -5.57 -8.21 19.14
CA LEU A 409 -6.86 -8.64 18.60
C LEU A 409 -7.05 -8.25 17.13
N VAL A 410 -7.61 -9.16 16.32
CA VAL A 410 -8.12 -8.86 14.98
C VAL A 410 -9.62 -8.58 15.10
N ILE A 411 -10.00 -7.32 14.92
CA ILE A 411 -11.37 -6.85 15.01
C ILE A 411 -11.82 -6.46 13.61
N SER A 412 -12.98 -6.94 13.16
CA SER A 412 -13.50 -6.49 11.86
C SER A 412 -13.93 -5.03 11.91
N HIS A 413 -13.93 -4.37 10.75
CA HIS A 413 -14.59 -3.09 10.54
C HIS A 413 -15.79 -3.29 9.61
N ASN A 414 -16.97 -3.40 10.21
CA ASN A 414 -18.24 -3.75 9.59
C ASN A 414 -18.21 -5.13 8.88
N GLY A 415 -17.47 -6.10 9.43
CA GLY A 415 -17.19 -7.39 8.78
C GLY A 415 -16.03 -7.32 7.78
N ALA A 416 -15.98 -8.23 6.80
CA ALA A 416 -15.02 -8.19 5.69
C ALA A 416 -15.48 -7.18 4.63
N SER A 417 -15.56 -5.91 5.03
CA SER A 417 -16.16 -4.81 4.29
C SER A 417 -15.38 -4.41 3.02
N ILE A 418 -14.18 -4.98 2.82
CA ILE A 418 -13.46 -4.87 1.56
C ILE A 418 -14.09 -5.71 0.43
N ASP A 419 -14.74 -6.82 0.78
CA ASP A 419 -15.27 -7.81 -0.17
C ASP A 419 -16.79 -7.76 -0.35
N TYR A 420 -17.50 -7.28 0.67
CA TYR A 420 -18.95 -7.20 0.73
C TYR A 420 -19.39 -5.86 1.33
N PRO A 421 -20.63 -5.41 1.06
CA PRO A 421 -21.23 -4.31 1.82
C PRO A 421 -21.14 -4.57 3.32
N GLY A 422 -20.63 -3.59 4.07
CA GLY A 422 -20.43 -3.70 5.50
C GLY A 422 -21.73 -3.95 6.26
N CYS A 423 -21.60 -4.53 7.46
CA CYS A 423 -22.72 -4.88 8.35
C CYS A 423 -23.75 -5.87 7.76
N THR A 424 -23.37 -6.61 6.71
CA THR A 424 -24.21 -7.66 6.13
C THR A 424 -23.87 -9.04 6.65
N ASP A 425 -24.82 -9.96 6.54
CA ASP A 425 -24.61 -11.37 6.88
C ASP A 425 -23.42 -12.00 6.14
N LEU A 426 -23.19 -11.64 4.87
CA LEU A 426 -22.04 -12.13 4.09
C LEU A 426 -20.71 -11.53 4.56
N ALA A 427 -20.68 -10.22 4.84
CA ALA A 427 -19.48 -9.56 5.37
C ALA A 427 -19.06 -10.16 6.72
N TYR A 428 -20.02 -10.42 7.61
CA TYR A 428 -19.72 -11.05 8.90
C TYR A 428 -19.29 -12.51 8.76
N LYS A 429 -20.02 -13.33 8.00
CA LYS A 429 -19.62 -14.72 7.76
C LYS A 429 -18.20 -14.81 7.19
N LYS A 430 -17.85 -13.92 6.27
CA LYS A 430 -16.49 -13.86 5.73
C LYS A 430 -15.45 -13.44 6.78
N ALA A 431 -15.71 -12.38 7.55
CA ALA A 431 -14.80 -11.97 8.63
C ALA A 431 -14.52 -13.10 9.64
N ILE A 432 -15.56 -13.86 10.00
CA ILE A 432 -15.44 -15.04 10.87
C ILE A 432 -14.54 -16.10 10.24
N ASN A 433 -14.81 -16.45 8.97
CA ASN A 433 -14.03 -17.47 8.24
C ASN A 433 -12.58 -17.04 7.99
N ASP A 434 -12.35 -15.74 7.82
CA ASP A 434 -11.03 -15.14 7.66
C ASP A 434 -10.24 -15.07 8.98
N GLY A 435 -10.89 -15.36 10.12
CA GLY A 435 -10.25 -15.48 11.42
C GLY A 435 -10.24 -14.20 12.26
N ALA A 436 -11.24 -13.32 12.10
CA ALA A 436 -11.46 -12.23 13.05
C ALA A 436 -11.71 -12.78 14.47
N ASP A 437 -11.00 -12.25 15.46
CA ASP A 437 -11.22 -12.57 16.87
C ASP A 437 -12.56 -11.99 17.33
N ILE A 438 -12.86 -10.77 16.88
CA ILE A 438 -14.04 -9.99 17.24
C ILE A 438 -14.71 -9.49 15.97
N ILE A 439 -16.02 -9.70 15.86
CA ILE A 439 -16.86 -9.03 14.86
C ILE A 439 -17.59 -7.83 15.48
N ASP A 440 -17.69 -6.74 14.73
CA ASP A 440 -18.23 -5.47 15.20
C ASP A 440 -19.65 -5.21 14.68
N CYS A 441 -20.46 -4.51 15.46
CA CYS A 441 -21.78 -4.03 15.05
C CYS A 441 -21.99 -2.64 15.65
N ASN A 442 -21.85 -1.60 14.83
CA ASN A 442 -22.35 -0.28 15.16
C ASN A 442 -23.88 -0.34 15.11
N VAL A 443 -24.52 -0.18 16.26
CA VAL A 443 -25.98 -0.35 16.38
C VAL A 443 -26.66 0.96 16.04
N GLN A 444 -27.56 0.90 15.06
CA GLN A 444 -28.47 1.98 14.72
C GLN A 444 -29.90 1.58 15.10
N MET A 445 -30.78 2.58 15.27
CA MET A 445 -32.20 2.35 15.50
C MET A 445 -33.04 2.90 14.36
N THR A 446 -34.08 2.15 14.01
CA THR A 446 -35.13 2.58 13.07
C THR A 446 -36.20 3.43 13.78
N LYS A 447 -37.03 4.13 13.02
CA LYS A 447 -38.18 4.92 13.53
C LYS A 447 -39.12 4.09 14.41
N ASP A 448 -39.35 2.85 14.03
CA ASP A 448 -40.18 1.87 14.75
C ASP A 448 -39.44 1.16 15.90
N GLY A 449 -38.18 1.51 16.16
CA GLY A 449 -37.41 1.09 17.33
C GLY A 449 -36.70 -0.25 17.20
N VAL A 450 -36.47 -0.73 15.96
CA VAL A 450 -35.67 -1.92 15.70
C VAL A 450 -34.18 -1.56 15.72
N ALA A 451 -33.40 -2.29 16.51
CA ALA A 451 -31.95 -2.17 16.57
C ALA A 451 -31.28 -3.09 15.54
N PHE A 452 -30.37 -2.56 14.73
CA PHE A 452 -29.68 -3.30 13.67
C PHE A 452 -28.26 -2.79 13.43
N CYS A 453 -27.43 -3.58 12.74
CA CYS A 453 -26.04 -3.23 12.45
C CYS A 453 -25.94 -2.37 11.19
N LEU A 454 -25.35 -1.18 11.33
CA LEU A 454 -24.96 -0.30 10.23
C LEU A 454 -23.89 0.67 10.72
N GLU A 455 -22.85 0.89 9.91
CA GLU A 455 -21.67 1.70 10.28
C GLU A 455 -22.03 3.07 10.86
N SER A 456 -22.98 3.78 10.24
CA SER A 456 -23.46 5.09 10.68
C SER A 456 -24.98 5.22 10.59
N ALA A 457 -25.54 6.24 11.25
CA ALA A 457 -26.97 6.53 11.20
C ALA A 457 -27.45 7.07 9.83
N ASP A 458 -26.55 7.45 8.93
CA ASP A 458 -26.90 7.96 7.59
C ASP A 458 -26.86 6.83 6.55
N LEU A 459 -28.00 6.58 5.91
CA LEU A 459 -28.15 5.55 4.89
C LEU A 459 -27.42 5.89 3.59
N LEU A 460 -27.09 7.17 3.36
CA LEU A 460 -26.48 7.63 2.12
C LEU A 460 -25.04 7.13 1.96
N GLY A 461 -24.77 6.56 0.78
CA GLY A 461 -23.48 5.97 0.41
C GLY A 461 -23.22 4.56 0.98
N LYS A 462 -24.12 4.03 1.80
CA LYS A 462 -24.07 2.67 2.39
C LYS A 462 -25.20 1.79 1.85
N THR A 463 -26.17 2.42 1.21
CA THR A 463 -27.34 1.80 0.59
C THR A 463 -27.70 2.56 -0.67
N ASN A 464 -28.69 2.04 -1.41
CA ASN A 464 -29.35 2.78 -2.49
C ASN A 464 -30.53 3.67 -2.01
N ALA A 465 -30.60 4.01 -0.72
CA ALA A 465 -31.68 4.80 -0.12
C ALA A 465 -31.87 6.20 -0.74
N ALA A 466 -30.84 6.76 -1.36
CA ALA A 466 -30.92 8.05 -2.05
C ALA A 466 -32.04 8.10 -3.11
N MET A 467 -32.40 6.96 -3.73
CA MET A 467 -33.48 6.93 -4.70
C MET A 467 -34.87 6.84 -4.05
N ALA A 468 -34.96 6.32 -2.83
CA ALA A 468 -36.23 6.01 -2.17
C ALA A 468 -36.66 7.06 -1.15
N PHE A 469 -35.70 7.76 -0.51
CA PHE A 469 -35.95 8.55 0.70
C PHE A 469 -35.28 9.93 0.69
N MET A 470 -34.90 10.46 -0.48
CA MET A 470 -34.22 11.77 -0.55
C MET A 470 -35.09 12.93 -0.08
N ASP A 471 -36.41 12.79 -0.21
CA ASP A 471 -37.42 13.71 0.33
C ASP A 471 -37.37 13.82 1.87
N ARG A 472 -36.79 12.81 2.54
CA ARG A 472 -36.56 12.77 4.00
C ARG A 472 -35.16 13.21 4.40
N SER A 473 -34.36 13.71 3.45
CA SER A 473 -33.02 14.21 3.73
C SER A 473 -33.09 15.44 4.63
N THR A 474 -32.31 15.45 5.70
CA THR A 474 -32.26 16.56 6.65
C THR A 474 -30.84 16.78 7.17
N THR A 475 -30.57 17.96 7.71
CA THR A 475 -29.28 18.30 8.31
C THR A 475 -29.43 18.28 9.83
N ILE A 476 -28.64 17.43 10.50
CA ILE A 476 -28.60 17.35 11.96
C ILE A 476 -27.16 17.65 12.39
N PRO A 477 -26.82 18.93 12.69
CA PRO A 477 -25.44 19.34 12.98
C PRO A 477 -24.77 18.56 14.11
N GLY A 478 -25.55 18.08 15.10
CA GLY A 478 -25.04 17.25 16.20
C GLY A 478 -24.70 15.80 15.82
N ILE A 479 -24.99 15.38 14.59
CA ILE A 479 -24.63 14.06 14.05
C ILE A 479 -23.60 14.23 12.93
N GLN A 480 -23.94 15.03 11.91
CA GLN A 480 -23.05 15.31 10.78
C GLN A 480 -23.37 16.66 10.11
N PRO A 481 -22.39 17.30 9.47
CA PRO A 481 -22.59 18.61 8.84
C PRO A 481 -23.36 18.53 7.51
N LYS A 482 -23.33 17.39 6.82
CA LYS A 482 -24.01 17.20 5.53
C LYS A 482 -25.43 16.69 5.74
N SER A 483 -26.35 17.06 4.84
CA SER A 483 -27.69 16.46 4.85
C SER A 483 -27.60 14.95 4.60
N GLY A 484 -28.41 14.20 5.33
CA GLY A 484 -28.42 12.74 5.30
C GLY A 484 -29.84 12.19 5.41
N VAL A 485 -30.01 10.91 5.08
CA VAL A 485 -31.25 10.17 5.31
C VAL A 485 -31.00 9.25 6.50
N PHE A 486 -31.59 9.60 7.64
CA PHE A 486 -31.24 8.96 8.90
C PHE A 486 -32.09 7.73 9.21
N THR A 487 -31.47 6.68 9.78
CA THR A 487 -32.14 5.42 10.11
C THR A 487 -33.34 5.61 11.03
N PHE A 488 -33.26 6.53 11.99
CA PHE A 488 -34.34 6.81 12.95
C PHE A 488 -35.54 7.57 12.36
N ASP A 489 -35.48 7.94 11.07
CA ASP A 489 -36.60 8.52 10.31
C ASP A 489 -37.18 7.52 9.28
N VAL A 490 -36.69 6.29 9.27
CA VAL A 490 -37.09 5.20 8.36
C VAL A 490 -37.45 3.95 9.19
N THR A 491 -38.51 3.23 8.81
CA THR A 491 -38.94 2.00 9.50
C THR A 491 -38.10 0.79 9.09
N TRP A 492 -38.07 -0.28 9.89
CA TRP A 492 -37.35 -1.50 9.53
C TRP A 492 -37.85 -2.15 8.24
N THR A 493 -39.16 -2.07 7.97
CA THR A 493 -39.73 -2.55 6.71
C THR A 493 -39.19 -1.77 5.51
N GLU A 494 -39.02 -0.45 5.64
CA GLU A 494 -38.40 0.40 4.62
C GLU A 494 -36.88 0.15 4.52
N ILE A 495 -36.16 -0.09 5.62
CA ILE A 495 -34.74 -0.49 5.57
C ILE A 495 -34.55 -1.79 4.78
N LYS A 496 -35.47 -2.76 4.94
CA LYS A 496 -35.42 -4.00 4.16
C LYS A 496 -35.73 -3.83 2.67
N SER A 497 -36.29 -2.69 2.24
CA SER A 497 -36.56 -2.43 0.81
C SER A 497 -35.37 -1.81 0.08
N VAL A 498 -34.37 -1.31 0.80
CA VAL A 498 -33.11 -0.81 0.21
C VAL A 498 -32.05 -1.90 0.17
N ASN A 499 -31.18 -1.83 -0.84
CA ASN A 499 -30.04 -2.72 -0.98
C ASN A 499 -28.82 -2.14 -0.26
N PRO A 500 -28.06 -2.96 0.48
CA PRO A 500 -26.72 -2.59 0.92
C PRO A 500 -25.84 -2.17 -0.26
N LEU A 501 -24.87 -1.30 -0.02
CA LEU A 501 -23.91 -0.83 -1.02
C LEU A 501 -22.50 -0.91 -0.45
N ILE A 502 -21.60 -1.55 -1.19
CA ILE A 502 -20.18 -1.59 -0.83
C ILE A 502 -19.58 -0.19 -0.91
N GLN A 503 -18.82 0.19 0.11
CA GLN A 503 -18.16 1.48 0.15
C GLN A 503 -16.88 1.47 -0.68
N ASN A 504 -16.56 2.60 -1.29
CA ASN A 504 -15.35 2.78 -2.09
C ASN A 504 -14.64 4.04 -1.60
N PRO A 505 -13.87 3.98 -0.48
CA PRO A 505 -13.26 5.16 0.11
C PRO A 505 -12.36 5.94 -0.85
N PHE A 506 -11.78 5.25 -1.83
CA PHE A 506 -10.84 5.78 -2.81
C PHE A 506 -11.40 5.82 -4.25
N GLN A 507 -12.73 5.87 -4.39
CA GLN A 507 -13.38 5.90 -5.71
C GLN A 507 -12.90 7.07 -6.60
N SER A 508 -12.67 8.24 -6.00
CA SER A 508 -12.16 9.41 -6.72
C SER A 508 -10.75 9.22 -7.29
N ALA A 509 -9.98 8.28 -6.74
CA ALA A 509 -8.67 7.88 -7.25
C ALA A 509 -8.74 6.66 -8.19
N GLY A 510 -9.95 6.24 -8.59
CA GLY A 510 -10.16 5.13 -9.52
C GLY A 510 -10.17 3.73 -8.87
N LEU A 511 -10.05 3.62 -7.56
CA LEU A 511 -10.12 2.34 -6.85
C LEU A 511 -11.58 1.98 -6.52
N SER A 512 -12.00 0.80 -6.95
CA SER A 512 -13.33 0.24 -6.63
C SER A 512 -13.17 -1.06 -5.86
N ARG A 513 -13.94 -1.29 -4.82
CA ARG A 513 -14.05 -2.60 -4.18
C ARG A 513 -14.89 -3.56 -5.02
N ASN A 514 -14.93 -4.82 -4.61
CA ASN A 514 -15.51 -5.96 -5.34
C ASN A 514 -16.84 -5.64 -6.06
N PRO A 515 -16.83 -5.43 -7.40
CA PRO A 515 -18.03 -5.06 -8.14
C PRO A 515 -19.09 -6.17 -8.22
N LYS A 516 -18.71 -7.45 -8.14
CA LYS A 516 -19.65 -8.59 -8.21
C LYS A 516 -20.48 -8.70 -6.94
N SER A 517 -19.91 -8.30 -5.80
CA SER A 517 -20.58 -8.28 -4.51
C SER A 517 -21.17 -6.93 -4.12
N LYS A 518 -21.19 -5.93 -5.03
CA LYS A 518 -21.50 -4.52 -4.70
C LYS A 518 -22.78 -4.28 -3.88
N ASN A 519 -23.79 -5.14 -4.01
CA ASN A 519 -25.07 -5.07 -3.30
C ASN A 519 -25.42 -6.38 -2.59
N ALA A 520 -24.45 -7.26 -2.39
CA ALA A 520 -24.69 -8.59 -1.85
C ALA A 520 -24.90 -8.58 -0.32
N GLY A 521 -25.69 -9.53 0.16
CA GLY A 521 -25.98 -9.71 1.58
C GLY A 521 -27.17 -8.89 2.07
N LYS A 522 -27.48 -9.03 3.36
CA LYS A 522 -28.56 -8.32 4.05
C LYS A 522 -28.08 -7.78 5.39
N PHE A 523 -28.54 -6.59 5.76
CA PHE A 523 -28.32 -6.06 7.11
C PHE A 523 -28.94 -6.98 8.15
N LEU A 524 -28.27 -7.11 9.29
CA LEU A 524 -28.72 -7.93 10.41
C LEU A 524 -29.34 -7.03 11.48
N THR A 525 -30.50 -7.44 11.99
CA THR A 525 -30.96 -6.95 13.30
C THR A 525 -29.94 -7.35 14.37
N LEU A 526 -29.90 -6.62 15.49
CA LEU A 526 -28.98 -6.93 16.57
C LEU A 526 -29.15 -8.38 17.09
N PRO A 527 -30.38 -8.92 17.29
CA PRO A 527 -30.53 -10.33 17.65
C PRO A 527 -29.98 -11.31 16.61
N GLU A 528 -30.16 -11.05 15.31
CA GLU A 528 -29.61 -11.91 14.25
C GLU A 528 -28.07 -11.90 14.23
N PHE A 529 -27.46 -10.73 14.45
CA PHE A 529 -26.01 -10.60 14.60
C PHE A 529 -25.49 -11.38 15.81
N LEU A 530 -26.15 -11.27 16.97
CA LEU A 530 -25.77 -11.99 18.18
C LEU A 530 -25.92 -13.50 18.02
N GLU A 531 -26.97 -13.96 17.35
CA GLU A 531 -27.14 -15.37 17.00
C GLU A 531 -26.08 -15.87 16.00
N LEU A 532 -25.65 -15.03 15.05
CA LEU A 532 -24.53 -15.34 14.18
C LEU A 532 -23.23 -15.50 14.99
N ALA A 533 -22.91 -14.56 15.87
CA ALA A 533 -21.71 -14.65 16.71
C ALA A 533 -21.72 -15.93 17.58
N LYS A 534 -22.84 -16.20 18.24
CA LYS A 534 -23.01 -17.36 19.13
C LYS A 534 -22.76 -18.73 18.47
N LYS A 535 -23.16 -18.88 17.20
CA LYS A 535 -23.07 -20.15 16.46
C LYS A 535 -21.69 -20.43 15.88
N ASN A 536 -20.79 -19.45 15.90
CA ASN A 536 -19.54 -19.51 15.17
C ASN A 536 -18.32 -19.44 16.10
N ALA A 537 -17.14 -19.54 15.50
CA ALA A 537 -15.87 -19.64 16.21
C ALA A 537 -15.29 -18.30 16.69
N THR A 538 -16.04 -17.19 16.66
CA THR A 538 -15.51 -15.91 17.13
C THR A 538 -15.25 -15.94 18.63
N THR A 539 -14.26 -15.18 19.05
CA THR A 539 -13.89 -15.07 20.46
C THR A 539 -14.59 -13.90 21.15
N GLY A 540 -15.21 -13.00 20.40
CA GLY A 540 -15.97 -11.89 20.96
C GLY A 540 -16.78 -11.08 19.94
N ILE A 541 -17.46 -10.06 20.47
CA ILE A 541 -18.21 -9.05 19.72
C ILE A 541 -17.86 -7.65 20.21
N LEU A 542 -17.93 -6.67 19.31
CA LEU A 542 -17.87 -5.24 19.64
C LEU A 542 -19.17 -4.57 19.25
N ILE A 543 -19.88 -4.01 20.23
CA ILE A 543 -21.13 -3.28 20.01
C ILE A 543 -20.85 -1.78 20.10
N GLY A 544 -20.96 -1.09 18.98
CA GLY A 544 -20.78 0.36 18.88
C GLY A 544 -22.09 1.11 19.15
N ILE A 545 -22.02 2.17 19.96
CA ILE A 545 -23.15 3.02 20.32
C ILE A 545 -22.74 4.48 20.11
N GLN A 546 -23.45 5.19 19.25
CA GLN A 546 -23.27 6.61 19.02
C GLN A 546 -24.62 7.33 19.07
N HIS A 547 -24.58 8.64 19.28
CA HIS A 547 -25.77 9.51 19.25
C HIS A 547 -26.89 9.13 20.24
N ALA A 548 -26.56 8.42 21.34
CA ALA A 548 -27.55 7.94 22.31
C ALA A 548 -28.38 9.08 22.93
N ALA A 549 -27.76 10.21 23.27
CA ALA A 549 -28.45 11.38 23.80
C ALA A 549 -29.45 11.98 22.80
N TYR A 550 -29.10 12.01 21.51
CA TYR A 550 -29.99 12.49 20.46
C TYR A 550 -31.18 11.54 20.28
N LEU A 551 -30.93 10.23 20.21
CA LEU A 551 -31.99 9.21 20.09
C LEU A 551 -32.98 9.30 21.27
N ALA A 552 -32.48 9.43 22.49
CA ALA A 552 -33.32 9.51 23.68
C ALA A 552 -34.16 10.79 23.71
N SER A 553 -33.54 11.97 23.53
CA SER A 553 -34.20 13.26 23.73
C SER A 553 -34.95 13.79 22.50
N LYS A 554 -34.56 13.40 21.28
CA LYS A 554 -35.13 13.94 20.03
C LYS A 554 -35.95 12.93 19.24
N LYS A 555 -35.80 11.63 19.52
CA LYS A 555 -36.53 10.57 18.80
C LYS A 555 -37.31 9.64 19.73
N GLY A 556 -37.15 9.76 21.05
CA GLY A 556 -37.81 8.88 22.02
C GLY A 556 -37.37 7.42 21.90
N LEU A 557 -36.13 7.18 21.44
CA LEU A 557 -35.55 5.86 21.19
C LEU A 557 -34.47 5.55 22.23
N ASP A 558 -34.66 4.43 22.95
CA ASP A 558 -33.71 3.97 23.97
C ASP A 558 -32.80 2.87 23.43
N ILE A 559 -31.67 3.27 22.86
CA ILE A 559 -30.68 2.35 22.29
C ILE A 559 -29.99 1.51 23.36
N ILE A 560 -29.75 2.08 24.55
CA ILE A 560 -29.05 1.41 25.65
C ILE A 560 -29.90 0.27 26.21
N THR A 561 -31.18 0.52 26.46
CA THR A 561 -32.12 -0.52 26.91
C THR A 561 -32.29 -1.59 25.85
N SER A 562 -32.40 -1.21 24.57
CA SER A 562 -32.55 -2.15 23.44
C SER A 562 -31.36 -3.12 23.35
N ILE A 563 -30.12 -2.60 23.46
CA ILE A 563 -28.91 -3.40 23.44
C ILE A 563 -28.81 -4.31 24.67
N ASN A 564 -29.06 -3.79 25.87
CA ASN A 564 -29.01 -4.59 27.10
C ASN A 564 -30.01 -5.75 27.06
N ASN A 565 -31.21 -5.52 26.55
CA ASN A 565 -32.21 -6.58 26.40
C ASN A 565 -31.78 -7.61 25.36
N ALA A 566 -31.25 -7.19 24.21
CA ALA A 566 -30.75 -8.10 23.18
C ALA A 566 -29.60 -8.98 23.70
N LEU A 567 -28.61 -8.40 24.38
CA LEU A 567 -27.48 -9.13 24.96
C LEU A 567 -27.92 -10.13 26.04
N LYS A 568 -28.82 -9.72 26.95
CA LYS A 568 -29.40 -10.62 27.97
C LYS A 568 -30.14 -11.80 27.34
N ASN A 569 -30.89 -11.55 26.27
CA ASN A 569 -31.67 -12.58 25.59
C ASN A 569 -30.81 -13.53 24.75
N ALA A 570 -29.73 -13.03 24.13
CA ALA A 570 -28.85 -13.83 23.29
C ALA A 570 -28.13 -14.96 24.06
N LYS A 571 -27.87 -14.75 25.36
CA LYS A 571 -27.16 -15.71 26.23
C LYS A 571 -25.89 -16.24 25.55
N LEU A 572 -24.98 -15.31 25.21
CA LEU A 572 -23.68 -15.66 24.65
C LEU A 572 -22.91 -16.55 25.63
N ASP A 573 -22.12 -17.49 25.10
CA ASP A 573 -21.23 -18.32 25.92
C ASP A 573 -20.25 -17.42 26.68
N SER A 574 -19.97 -17.76 27.93
CA SER A 574 -18.97 -17.14 28.81
C SER A 574 -17.59 -16.91 28.17
N LYS A 575 -17.21 -17.70 27.15
CA LYS A 575 -15.98 -17.50 26.39
C LYS A 575 -16.00 -16.28 25.47
N HIS A 576 -17.18 -15.76 25.10
CA HIS A 576 -17.28 -14.60 24.22
C HIS A 576 -16.99 -13.32 25.00
N GLN A 577 -15.95 -12.62 24.57
CA GLN A 577 -15.68 -11.27 25.04
C GLN A 577 -16.71 -10.30 24.48
N ILE A 578 -17.35 -9.51 25.34
CA ILE A 578 -18.29 -8.46 24.93
C ILE A 578 -17.61 -7.12 25.14
N LEU A 579 -17.40 -6.39 24.03
CA LEU A 579 -16.89 -5.03 24.03
C LEU A 579 -18.05 -4.08 23.76
N ILE A 580 -18.17 -3.02 24.57
CA ILE A 580 -19.10 -1.91 24.34
C ILE A 580 -18.27 -0.68 23.97
N GLN A 581 -18.46 -0.16 22.77
CA GLN A 581 -17.75 1.01 22.27
C GLN A 581 -18.69 2.20 22.18
N SER A 582 -18.23 3.38 22.60
CA SER A 582 -18.93 4.64 22.39
C SER A 582 -17.94 5.80 22.35
N ASP A 583 -18.30 6.87 21.64
CA ASP A 583 -17.65 8.18 21.70
C ASP A 583 -18.14 9.02 22.89
N ASP A 584 -19.13 8.54 23.65
CA ASP A 584 -19.75 9.22 24.78
C ASP A 584 -19.50 8.45 26.09
N THR A 585 -18.73 9.04 26.99
CA THR A 585 -18.37 8.46 28.30
C THR A 585 -19.58 8.24 29.21
N SER A 586 -20.66 9.01 29.05
CA SER A 586 -21.89 8.85 29.80
C SER A 586 -22.66 7.58 29.40
N VAL A 587 -22.52 7.14 28.13
CA VAL A 587 -23.01 5.83 27.66
C VAL A 587 -22.22 4.71 28.33
N LEU A 588 -20.89 4.78 28.30
CA LEU A 588 -20.02 3.74 28.90
C LEU A 588 -20.25 3.61 30.42
N ALA A 589 -20.54 4.73 31.10
CA ALA A 589 -20.89 4.74 32.52
C ALA A 589 -22.16 3.92 32.83
N LYS A 590 -23.16 3.86 31.93
CA LYS A 590 -24.35 3.03 32.12
C LYS A 590 -24.02 1.54 32.12
N PHE A 591 -23.12 1.11 31.24
CA PHE A 591 -22.67 -0.29 31.17
C PHE A 591 -21.74 -0.67 32.32
N LYS A 592 -20.96 0.26 32.86
CA LYS A 592 -20.20 0.05 34.10
C LYS A 592 -21.08 -0.42 35.25
N SER A 593 -22.24 0.21 35.42
CA SER A 593 -23.16 -0.09 36.53
C SER A 593 -24.02 -1.33 36.27
N SER A 594 -24.45 -1.56 35.02
CA SER A 594 -25.39 -2.63 34.69
C SER A 594 -24.73 -3.96 34.29
N SER A 595 -23.51 -3.91 33.75
CA SER A 595 -22.82 -5.05 33.13
C SER A 595 -21.29 -4.95 33.31
N PRO A 596 -20.77 -5.08 34.55
CA PRO A 596 -19.37 -4.81 34.86
C PRO A 596 -18.37 -5.75 34.17
N ASN A 597 -18.82 -6.89 33.65
CA ASN A 597 -17.98 -7.86 32.94
C ASN A 597 -17.71 -7.48 31.47
N TYR A 598 -18.43 -6.48 30.92
CA TYR A 598 -18.20 -6.04 29.55
C TYR A 598 -16.99 -5.09 29.50
N ARG A 599 -16.12 -5.29 28.52
CA ARG A 599 -14.99 -4.39 28.29
C ARG A 599 -15.51 -3.11 27.63
N ARG A 600 -15.23 -1.95 28.20
CA ARG A 600 -15.69 -0.66 27.66
C ARG A 600 -14.59 -0.01 26.83
N VAL A 601 -14.94 0.50 25.67
CA VAL A 601 -14.00 1.07 24.68
C VAL A 601 -14.42 2.50 24.38
N LEU A 602 -13.55 3.47 24.66
CA LEU A 602 -13.79 4.87 24.28
C LEU A 602 -13.29 5.12 22.85
N LEU A 603 -14.16 5.62 21.98
CA LEU A 603 -13.87 5.87 20.57
C LEU A 603 -13.37 7.30 20.33
N PHE A 604 -12.23 7.43 19.64
CA PHE A 604 -11.73 8.69 19.12
C PHE A 604 -11.66 8.66 17.58
N SER A 605 -12.64 9.30 16.94
CA SER A 605 -12.74 9.36 15.47
C SER A 605 -11.80 10.41 14.83
N LYS A 606 -11.13 11.23 15.64
CA LYS A 606 -10.17 12.24 15.19
C LYS A 606 -8.76 11.88 15.71
N PRO A 607 -7.69 12.21 14.96
CA PRO A 607 -6.33 11.98 15.42
C PRO A 607 -6.01 12.74 16.73
N ILE A 608 -5.31 12.07 17.65
CA ILE A 608 -4.83 12.62 18.93
C ILE A 608 -3.34 12.31 19.11
N SER A 609 -2.59 13.14 19.86
CA SER A 609 -1.13 12.96 20.04
C SER A 609 -0.69 12.53 21.44
N SER A 610 -1.47 12.85 22.46
CA SER A 610 -1.13 12.58 23.85
C SER A 610 -2.38 12.59 24.71
N ALA A 611 -2.37 11.80 25.77
CA ALA A 611 -3.34 11.75 26.85
C ALA A 611 -2.57 11.85 28.19
N PRO A 612 -2.30 13.07 28.69
CA PRO A 612 -1.61 13.24 29.97
C PRO A 612 -2.33 12.53 31.12
N LYS A 613 -1.63 12.22 32.20
CA LYS A 613 -2.17 11.43 33.32
C LYS A 613 -3.57 11.84 33.82
N PRO A 614 -3.91 13.14 34.00
CA PRO A 614 -5.28 13.52 34.39
C PRO A 614 -6.35 13.09 33.38
N VAL A 615 -6.03 13.04 32.10
CA VAL A 615 -6.91 12.55 31.04
C VAL A 615 -7.06 11.04 31.13
N THR A 616 -5.95 10.29 31.18
CA THR A 616 -6.01 8.82 31.29
C THR A 616 -6.72 8.37 32.56
N ASP A 617 -6.55 9.08 33.68
CA ASP A 617 -7.25 8.82 34.94
C ASP A 617 -8.77 9.03 34.79
N ASN A 618 -9.21 9.99 33.96
CA ASN A 618 -10.63 10.17 33.64
C ASN A 618 -11.14 9.10 32.68
N ILE A 619 -10.39 8.77 31.63
CA ILE A 619 -10.74 7.68 30.72
C ILE A 619 -10.92 6.37 31.50
N LYS A 620 -10.00 6.05 32.42
CA LYS A 620 -10.04 4.81 33.22
C LYS A 620 -11.26 4.69 34.12
N LYS A 621 -11.96 5.79 34.44
CA LYS A 621 -13.23 5.73 35.18
C LYS A 621 -14.33 5.06 34.35
N TYR A 622 -14.29 5.20 33.03
CA TYR A 622 -15.39 4.82 32.14
C TYR A 622 -15.02 3.73 31.14
N ALA A 623 -13.74 3.62 30.78
CA ALA A 623 -13.25 2.72 29.74
C ALA A 623 -12.06 1.87 30.20
N ASP A 624 -11.95 0.70 29.59
CA ASP A 624 -10.86 -0.25 29.79
C ASP A 624 -9.91 -0.28 28.58
N ALA A 625 -10.38 0.25 27.44
CA ALA A 625 -9.63 0.39 26.21
C ALA A 625 -10.04 1.67 25.48
N VAL A 626 -9.22 2.07 24.49
CA VAL A 626 -9.54 3.12 23.53
C VAL A 626 -9.49 2.55 22.11
N ASN A 627 -10.30 3.09 21.21
CA ASN A 627 -10.18 2.91 19.77
C ASN A 627 -9.77 4.23 19.15
N VAL A 628 -8.61 4.27 18.49
CA VAL A 628 -8.04 5.46 17.87
C VAL A 628 -7.73 5.21 16.40
N VAL A 629 -7.71 6.26 15.58
CA VAL A 629 -7.29 6.13 14.17
C VAL A 629 -5.77 5.99 14.04
N LYS A 630 -5.26 5.35 12.97
CA LYS A 630 -3.81 5.14 12.69
C LYS A 630 -2.93 6.36 12.95
N LYS A 631 -3.38 7.56 12.53
CA LYS A 631 -2.66 8.84 12.71
C LYS A 631 -2.46 9.27 14.15
N SER A 632 -3.14 8.62 15.10
CA SER A 632 -2.95 8.83 16.53
C SER A 632 -1.79 8.03 17.09
N ILE A 633 -1.22 7.09 16.33
CA ILE A 633 -0.06 6.28 16.72
C ILE A 633 1.16 6.71 15.92
N VAL A 634 1.06 6.67 14.58
CA VAL A 634 2.13 7.08 13.66
C VAL A 634 1.67 8.29 12.87
N GLN A 635 2.41 9.39 12.97
CA GLN A 635 2.11 10.62 12.26
C GLN A 635 2.57 10.56 10.80
N GLU A 636 1.87 11.30 9.95
CA GLU A 636 2.08 11.36 8.50
C GLU A 636 2.43 12.78 8.07
N SER A 637 3.45 12.91 7.23
CA SER A 637 3.86 14.17 6.61
C SER A 637 2.95 14.58 5.45
N LYS A 638 3.08 15.82 4.96
CA LYS A 638 2.33 16.28 3.77
C LYS A 638 2.70 15.58 2.47
N ILE A 639 3.79 14.80 2.48
CA ILE A 639 4.25 13.97 1.36
C ILE A 639 3.96 12.48 1.60
N PHE A 640 3.08 12.15 2.56
CA PHE A 640 2.59 10.79 2.84
C PHE A 640 3.63 9.80 3.38
N PHE A 641 4.75 10.29 3.91
CA PHE A 641 5.72 9.49 4.67
C PHE A 641 5.41 9.53 6.16
N SER A 642 5.70 8.43 6.86
CA SER A 642 5.71 8.42 8.32
C SER A 642 6.76 9.40 8.87
N THR A 643 6.43 10.06 9.98
CA THR A 643 7.33 11.04 10.61
C THR A 643 7.82 10.59 11.99
N GLY A 644 6.89 10.32 12.88
CA GLY A 644 7.18 10.01 14.27
C GLY A 644 5.98 9.40 14.97
N SER A 645 6.26 8.68 16.05
CA SER A 645 5.25 8.06 16.89
C SER A 645 4.74 9.03 17.94
N THR A 646 3.48 8.89 18.33
CA THR A 646 2.86 9.66 19.41
C THR A 646 3.09 8.98 20.77
N LYS A 647 2.63 9.60 21.86
CA LYS A 647 2.70 9.02 23.22
C LYS A 647 1.46 8.23 23.61
N ILE A 648 0.49 8.06 22.72
CA ILE A 648 -0.82 7.48 23.05
C ILE A 648 -0.69 6.06 23.60
N VAL A 649 0.10 5.18 22.97
CA VAL A 649 0.25 3.80 23.47
C VAL A 649 0.89 3.79 24.85
N GLU A 650 2.03 4.49 25.00
CA GLU A 650 2.76 4.59 26.28
C GLU A 650 1.86 5.12 27.42
N GLU A 651 1.16 6.23 27.19
CA GLU A 651 0.35 6.90 28.21
C GLU A 651 -0.90 6.09 28.58
N MET A 652 -1.55 5.43 27.61
CA MET A 652 -2.69 4.55 27.88
C MET A 652 -2.27 3.29 28.63
N HIS A 653 -1.17 2.65 28.23
CA HIS A 653 -0.63 1.47 28.91
C HIS A 653 -0.19 1.79 30.34
N ALA A 654 0.41 2.96 30.58
CA ALA A 654 0.75 3.42 31.93
C ALA A 654 -0.49 3.54 32.86
N ALA A 655 -1.67 3.74 32.28
CA ALA A 655 -2.95 3.76 32.98
C ALA A 655 -3.72 2.40 32.93
N ASN A 656 -3.09 1.35 32.40
CA ASN A 656 -3.68 0.03 32.18
C ASN A 656 -4.93 0.10 31.28
N ILE A 657 -4.84 0.85 30.18
CA ILE A 657 -5.88 0.99 29.15
C ILE A 657 -5.34 0.40 27.85
N SER A 658 -6.06 -0.56 27.25
CA SER A 658 -5.66 -1.14 25.97
C SER A 658 -5.90 -0.18 24.80
N VAL A 659 -5.10 -0.27 23.74
CA VAL A 659 -5.19 0.58 22.54
C VAL A 659 -5.53 -0.26 21.32
N TYR A 660 -6.74 -0.11 20.81
CA TYR A 660 -7.14 -0.65 19.51
C TYR A 660 -7.03 0.44 18.46
N VAL A 661 -6.61 0.06 17.25
CA VAL A 661 -6.32 1.03 16.19
C VAL A 661 -7.16 0.72 14.96
N SER A 662 -7.86 1.73 14.45
CA SER A 662 -8.73 1.65 13.27
C SER A 662 -8.11 2.30 12.04
N GLY A 663 -8.54 1.79 10.88
CA GLY A 663 -8.17 2.31 9.57
C GLY A 663 -7.20 1.44 8.78
N PHE A 664 -7.00 0.17 9.16
CA PHE A 664 -6.21 -0.77 8.38
C PHE A 664 -7.01 -1.32 7.21
N SER A 665 -6.51 -1.11 5.99
CA SER A 665 -7.06 -1.65 4.74
C SER A 665 -5.91 -2.13 3.87
N THR A 666 -6.18 -3.09 2.99
CA THR A 666 -5.22 -3.54 1.98
C THR A 666 -5.24 -2.67 0.72
N GLU A 667 -6.15 -1.70 0.62
CA GLU A 667 -6.12 -0.71 -0.45
C GLU A 667 -4.89 0.20 -0.31
N THR A 668 -4.07 0.29 -1.36
CA THR A 668 -2.79 1.00 -1.38
C THR A 668 -2.85 2.42 -0.81
N LEU A 669 -3.88 3.19 -1.18
CA LEU A 669 -4.03 4.60 -0.80
C LEU A 669 -4.41 4.80 0.69
N SER A 670 -4.64 3.71 1.43
CA SER A 670 -4.87 3.78 2.87
C SER A 670 -3.58 3.81 3.69
N MET A 671 -2.43 3.54 3.08
CA MET A 671 -1.13 3.38 3.74
C MET A 671 -0.19 4.56 3.45
N MET A 672 0.76 4.80 4.36
CA MET A 672 1.89 5.72 4.12
C MET A 672 2.86 5.10 3.10
N LEU A 673 3.54 5.93 2.31
CA LEU A 673 4.37 5.49 1.16
C LEU A 673 5.56 4.62 1.58
N ASP A 674 6.11 4.87 2.76
CA ASP A 674 7.21 4.11 3.34
C ASP A 674 6.80 2.75 3.94
N PHE A 675 5.51 2.39 3.89
CA PHE A 675 5.06 1.00 4.11
C PHE A 675 4.95 0.19 2.81
N TYR A 676 5.45 0.73 1.69
CA TYR A 676 5.65 -0.01 0.44
C TYR A 676 4.37 -0.56 -0.20
N SER A 677 3.22 0.05 0.07
CA SER A 677 1.92 -0.51 -0.32
C SER A 677 1.72 -1.94 0.18
N ASP A 678 2.36 -2.31 1.29
CA ASP A 678 2.36 -3.65 1.86
C ASP A 678 1.66 -3.64 3.23
N PRO A 679 0.47 -4.24 3.35
CA PRO A 679 -0.28 -4.25 4.59
C PRO A 679 0.44 -5.01 5.71
N TYR A 680 1.32 -5.98 5.40
CA TYR A 680 2.08 -6.71 6.42
C TYR A 680 3.17 -5.82 7.01
N THR A 681 3.79 -4.97 6.19
CA THR A 681 4.77 -3.97 6.63
C THR A 681 4.11 -2.90 7.51
N GLU A 682 2.91 -2.43 7.15
CA GLU A 682 2.14 -1.53 8.01
C GLU A 682 1.80 -2.21 9.35
N LEU A 683 1.27 -3.44 9.32
CA LEU A 683 0.89 -4.17 10.53
C LEU A 683 2.07 -4.39 11.48
N ILE A 684 3.24 -4.86 10.99
CA ILE A 684 4.40 -5.06 11.86
C ILE A 684 4.92 -3.74 12.45
N SER A 685 4.85 -2.64 11.69
CA SER A 685 5.29 -1.32 12.15
C SER A 685 4.40 -0.80 13.29
N PHE A 686 3.08 -0.92 13.16
CA PHE A 686 2.16 -0.56 14.24
C PHE A 686 2.23 -1.52 15.43
N MET A 687 2.47 -2.81 15.20
CA MET A 687 2.69 -3.78 16.28
C MET A 687 3.96 -3.49 17.08
N ALA A 688 5.00 -2.98 16.43
CA ALA A 688 6.24 -2.54 17.10
C ALA A 688 6.01 -1.33 18.03
N GLU A 689 4.97 -0.52 17.77
CA GLU A 689 4.51 0.55 18.67
C GLU A 689 3.74 0.04 19.89
N GLY A 690 3.41 -1.27 19.94
CA GLY A 690 2.78 -1.92 21.09
C GLY A 690 1.26 -1.87 21.11
N ILE A 691 0.59 -1.74 19.96
CA ILE A 691 -0.89 -1.73 19.91
C ILE A 691 -1.50 -3.08 20.37
N ASP A 692 -2.69 -3.02 20.97
CA ASP A 692 -3.38 -4.21 21.51
C ASP A 692 -4.40 -4.82 20.55
N GLY A 693 -4.73 -4.12 19.45
CA GLY A 693 -5.70 -4.61 18.48
C GLY A 693 -5.75 -3.80 17.19
N VAL A 694 -6.09 -4.49 16.12
CA VAL A 694 -6.20 -3.99 14.75
C VAL A 694 -7.66 -4.07 14.34
N ILE A 695 -8.25 -2.94 13.96
CA ILE A 695 -9.59 -2.85 13.40
C ILE A 695 -9.45 -2.64 11.89
N THR A 696 -9.92 -3.62 11.11
CA THR A 696 -9.62 -3.72 9.67
C THR A 696 -10.80 -4.15 8.81
N ASP A 697 -10.85 -3.62 7.59
CA ASP A 697 -11.80 -4.03 6.54
C ASP A 697 -11.44 -5.40 5.91
N ASN A 698 -10.21 -5.90 6.15
CA ASN A 698 -9.70 -7.16 5.62
C ASN A 698 -9.13 -8.06 6.75
N PRO A 699 -10.01 -8.75 7.51
CA PRO A 699 -9.57 -9.62 8.60
C PRO A 699 -8.65 -10.76 8.16
N LYS A 700 -8.72 -11.20 6.90
CA LYS A 700 -7.89 -12.29 6.37
C LYS A 700 -6.42 -11.95 6.45
N THR A 701 -6.04 -10.77 5.98
CA THR A 701 -4.66 -10.27 5.97
C THR A 701 -4.14 -10.13 7.40
N ALA A 702 -4.90 -9.48 8.29
CA ALA A 702 -4.50 -9.32 9.69
C ALA A 702 -4.38 -10.68 10.42
N SER A 703 -5.31 -11.61 10.21
CA SER A 703 -5.26 -12.96 10.79
C SER A 703 -4.06 -13.76 10.29
N ALA A 704 -3.81 -13.74 8.97
CA ALA A 704 -2.64 -14.40 8.37
C ALA A 704 -1.32 -13.84 8.93
N PHE A 705 -1.23 -12.52 9.08
CA PHE A 705 -0.12 -11.86 9.75
C PHE A 705 0.04 -12.38 11.19
N MET A 706 -0.98 -12.25 12.05
CA MET A 706 -0.88 -12.61 13.49
C MET A 706 -0.56 -14.10 13.75
N ARG A 707 -0.80 -14.98 12.78
CA ARG A 707 -0.50 -16.42 12.81
C ARG A 707 0.83 -16.78 12.15
N SER A 708 1.46 -15.83 11.46
CA SER A 708 2.77 -16.06 10.87
C SER A 708 3.84 -16.14 11.96
N PRO A 709 4.73 -17.15 11.90
CA PRO A 709 5.87 -17.20 12.80
C PRO A 709 6.85 -16.04 12.58
N CYS A 710 6.77 -15.33 11.46
CA CYS A 710 7.61 -14.17 11.16
C CYS A 710 7.24 -12.91 11.96
N VAL A 711 6.12 -12.90 12.69
CA VAL A 711 5.78 -11.75 13.55
C VAL A 711 6.63 -11.73 14.81
N ASP A 712 7.09 -12.89 15.29
CA ASP A 712 7.97 -12.96 16.45
C ASP A 712 9.39 -12.55 16.03
N PRO A 713 9.95 -11.44 16.55
CA PRO A 713 11.32 -11.04 16.25
C PRO A 713 12.37 -12.05 16.77
N LYS A 714 11.97 -12.98 17.64
CA LYS A 714 12.80 -14.08 18.14
C LYS A 714 12.65 -15.36 17.32
N SER A 715 11.86 -15.33 16.25
CA SER A 715 11.70 -16.45 15.34
C SER A 715 13.05 -16.89 14.78
N THR A 716 13.23 -18.21 14.63
CA THR A 716 14.40 -18.79 13.97
C THR A 716 14.26 -18.81 12.45
N ALA A 717 13.20 -18.21 11.91
CA ALA A 717 13.00 -18.08 10.47
C ALA A 717 14.16 -17.29 9.83
N PRO A 718 14.57 -17.64 8.60
CA PRO A 718 15.65 -16.95 7.88
C PRO A 718 15.29 -15.51 7.50
N PHE A 719 14.01 -15.18 7.57
CA PHE A 719 13.42 -13.89 7.24
C PHE A 719 12.22 -13.68 8.18
N VAL A 720 12.03 -12.45 8.63
CA VAL A 720 10.92 -12.02 9.49
C VAL A 720 10.36 -10.71 8.97
N PHE A 721 9.15 -10.35 9.39
CA PHE A 721 8.61 -9.03 9.05
C PHE A 721 9.48 -7.95 9.70
N ASN A 722 9.94 -6.99 8.89
CA ASN A 722 10.76 -5.88 9.37
C ASN A 722 9.91 -4.63 9.57
N PRO A 723 9.78 -4.10 10.80
CA PRO A 723 9.07 -2.87 11.05
C PRO A 723 9.82 -1.67 10.47
N ILE A 724 9.05 -0.71 9.95
CA ILE A 724 9.54 0.59 9.55
C ILE A 724 9.42 1.50 10.74
N LYS A 725 10.57 1.99 11.20
CA LYS A 725 10.60 2.99 12.26
C LYS A 725 10.17 4.34 11.69
N PRO A 726 9.17 5.01 12.29
CA PRO A 726 8.68 6.28 11.76
C PRO A 726 9.79 7.32 11.59
N GLY A 727 9.84 7.94 10.40
CA GLY A 727 10.79 8.99 10.05
C GLY A 727 12.13 8.53 9.46
N ASP A 728 12.44 7.24 9.46
CA ASP A 728 13.74 6.73 8.96
C ASP A 728 13.94 7.01 7.46
N TYR A 729 12.87 6.95 6.65
CA TYR A 729 12.94 7.30 5.24
C TYR A 729 12.93 8.80 5.01
N LEU A 730 12.20 9.55 5.84
CA LEU A 730 12.17 11.01 5.76
C LEU A 730 13.56 11.61 6.02
N ALA A 731 14.35 10.98 6.89
CA ALA A 731 15.74 11.37 7.15
C ALA A 731 16.68 11.20 5.94
N GLN A 732 16.27 10.46 4.91
CA GLN A 732 17.02 10.27 3.66
C GLN A 732 16.57 11.23 2.55
N VAL A 733 15.52 12.01 2.77
CA VAL A 733 15.01 12.98 1.80
C VAL A 733 15.81 14.27 1.90
N GLU A 734 16.14 14.85 0.74
CA GLU A 734 16.87 16.13 0.67
C GLU A 734 16.11 17.24 1.42
N PRO A 735 16.76 17.99 2.35
CA PRO A 735 16.07 18.97 3.18
C PRO A 735 15.31 20.06 2.40
N THR A 736 15.73 20.36 1.18
CA THR A 736 15.14 21.39 0.31
C THR A 736 13.80 20.99 -0.31
N VAL A 737 13.50 19.69 -0.41
CA VAL A 737 12.23 19.17 -0.94
C VAL A 737 11.24 18.78 0.16
N LEU A 738 11.67 18.79 1.43
CA LEU A 738 10.81 18.49 2.56
C LEU A 738 9.75 19.60 2.74
N PRO A 739 8.47 19.23 2.92
CA PRO A 739 7.46 20.21 3.28
C PRO A 739 7.72 20.77 4.69
N PRO A 740 7.21 21.97 5.01
CA PRO A 740 7.21 22.46 6.39
C PRO A 740 6.57 21.43 7.33
N ALA A 741 7.15 21.26 8.52
CA ALA A 741 6.62 20.39 9.54
C ALA A 741 5.12 20.66 9.78
N ALA A 742 4.33 19.59 9.86
CA ALA A 742 2.92 19.71 10.20
C ALA A 742 2.77 20.29 11.62
N ALA A 743 1.69 21.03 11.86
CA ALA A 743 1.36 21.46 13.21
C ALA A 743 1.17 20.21 14.10
N PRO A 744 1.68 20.23 15.35
CA PRO A 744 1.46 19.12 16.27
C PRO A 744 -0.03 18.84 16.42
N LEU A 745 -0.40 17.56 16.37
CA LEU A 745 -1.75 17.14 16.74
C LEU A 745 -2.04 17.56 18.18
N PRO A 746 -3.28 17.99 18.50
CA PRO A 746 -3.61 18.49 19.82
C PRO A 746 -3.52 17.36 20.88
N PRO A 747 -2.97 17.64 22.07
CA PRO A 747 -3.10 16.73 23.19
C PRO A 747 -4.55 16.73 23.68
N LEU A 748 -5.03 15.59 24.17
CA LEU A 748 -6.33 15.52 24.83
C LEU A 748 -6.32 16.36 26.11
N GLN A 749 -7.47 16.95 26.40
CA GLN A 749 -7.78 17.58 27.67
C GLN A 749 -8.87 16.81 28.41
N VAL A 750 -9.03 17.08 29.70
CA VAL A 750 -10.06 16.42 30.52
C VAL A 750 -11.46 16.67 29.97
N ALA A 751 -11.71 17.87 29.42
CA ALA A 751 -13.00 18.21 28.83
C ALA A 751 -13.33 17.39 27.57
N ASP A 752 -12.33 16.82 26.90
CA ASP A 752 -12.51 15.98 25.70
C ASP A 752 -12.95 14.54 26.03
N VAL A 753 -12.93 14.17 27.32
CA VAL A 753 -13.21 12.81 27.81
C VAL A 753 -14.22 12.80 28.96
N VAL A 754 -15.00 13.87 29.09
CA VAL A 754 -16.05 14.01 30.09
C VAL A 754 -17.30 14.56 29.41
N ASP A 755 -18.27 13.68 29.22
CA ASP A 755 -19.53 14.01 28.58
C ASP A 755 -20.62 14.37 29.60
N PRO A 756 -21.58 15.22 29.21
CA PRO A 756 -22.73 15.50 30.05
C PRO A 756 -23.57 14.22 30.30
N PRO A 757 -24.34 14.17 31.40
CA PRO A 757 -25.23 13.03 31.64
C PRO A 757 -26.23 12.83 30.51
N LEU A 758 -26.51 11.56 30.17
CA LEU A 758 -27.54 11.22 29.20
C LEU A 758 -28.91 11.81 29.60
N PRO A 759 -29.64 12.44 28.65
CA PRO A 759 -31.00 12.89 28.91
C PRO A 759 -31.95 11.69 29.11
N PRO A 760 -33.08 11.88 29.81
CA PRO A 760 -34.13 10.88 29.86
C PRO A 760 -34.73 10.64 28.47
N VAL A 761 -35.31 9.45 28.27
CA VAL A 761 -36.00 9.11 27.03
C VAL A 761 -37.31 9.89 26.97
N ASP A 762 -37.45 10.74 25.96
CA ASP A 762 -38.67 11.52 25.75
C ASP A 762 -39.65 10.73 24.88
N ALA A 763 -40.58 10.01 25.53
CA ALA A 763 -41.61 9.25 24.83
C ALA A 763 -42.55 10.11 23.97
N SER A 764 -42.62 11.43 24.22
CA SER A 764 -43.46 12.35 23.44
C SER A 764 -42.85 12.65 22.06
N ALA A 765 -41.51 12.64 21.95
CA ALA A 765 -40.78 12.86 20.70
C ALA A 765 -41.07 11.78 19.63
N ARG A 766 -41.66 10.64 20.01
CA ARG A 766 -42.05 9.57 19.08
C ARG A 766 -43.36 9.88 18.33
N LYS A 767 -44.16 10.85 18.81
CA LYS A 767 -45.52 11.13 18.32
C LYS A 767 -45.58 12.16 17.18
N GLU A 768 -44.55 12.97 16.95
CA GLU A 768 -44.63 14.08 15.98
C GLU A 768 -44.56 13.67 14.50
N ASN A 769 -44.39 12.39 14.17
CA ASN A 769 -44.26 11.92 12.77
C ASN A 769 -45.30 10.83 12.37
N GLY A 770 -46.46 10.81 13.02
CA GLY A 770 -47.54 9.90 12.68
C GLY A 770 -48.90 10.39 13.13
N ASP A 771 -49.57 11.18 12.29
CA ASP A 771 -50.92 10.83 11.82
C ASP A 771 -51.35 11.74 10.66
N GLY A 772 -51.64 11.12 9.53
CA GLY A 772 -52.56 11.70 8.55
C GLY A 772 -53.97 11.45 9.06
N GLY A 773 -54.63 12.50 9.55
CA GLY A 773 -55.97 12.42 10.10
C GLY A 773 -56.78 13.67 9.80
N SER A 774 -57.55 13.57 8.72
CA SER A 774 -58.76 14.33 8.35
C SER A 774 -59.35 15.30 9.39
N GLY A 775 -59.49 16.56 8.98
CA GLY A 775 -60.36 17.58 9.57
C GLY A 775 -60.72 18.61 8.50
N ASP A 776 -61.94 18.53 8.00
CA ASP A 776 -62.54 19.31 6.91
C ASP A 776 -62.90 20.76 7.34
N GLY A 777 -63.00 21.66 6.37
CA GLY A 777 -63.88 22.83 6.44
C GLY A 777 -63.29 24.22 6.72
N GLY A 778 -62.95 24.94 5.66
CA GLY A 778 -63.51 26.28 5.44
C GLY A 778 -62.67 27.53 5.75
N GLY A 779 -62.18 28.18 4.68
CA GLY A 779 -62.49 29.61 4.47
C GLY A 779 -61.37 30.66 4.59
N LYS A 780 -61.13 31.29 3.43
CA LYS A 780 -60.75 32.70 3.19
C LYS A 780 -59.26 33.07 3.09
N SER A 781 -58.86 33.25 1.83
CA SER A 781 -58.16 34.40 1.24
C SER A 781 -57.48 35.38 2.21
N GLY A 782 -56.15 35.43 2.15
CA GLY A 782 -55.33 36.42 2.83
C GLY A 782 -54.01 36.64 2.12
N GLN A 783 -54.07 37.23 0.92
CA GLN A 783 -52.91 37.70 0.17
C GLN A 783 -52.30 38.90 0.91
N ARG A 784 -51.10 38.78 1.51
CA ARG A 784 -50.29 39.94 1.91
C ARG A 784 -48.77 39.66 1.85
N ARG A 785 -48.19 40.24 0.79
CA ARG A 785 -46.93 40.98 0.69
C ARG A 785 -45.66 40.43 1.35
N LEU A 786 -44.75 40.02 0.48
CA LEU A 786 -43.29 40.04 0.68
C LEU A 786 -42.82 41.39 1.26
N GLY A 787 -42.03 41.32 2.33
CA GLY A 787 -40.98 42.29 2.63
C GLY A 787 -39.64 41.69 2.18
N VAL A 788 -39.01 42.32 1.20
CA VAL A 788 -37.70 41.95 0.65
C VAL A 788 -36.66 42.78 1.39
N ASP A 789 -35.73 42.13 2.09
CA ASP A 789 -34.44 42.74 2.43
C ASP A 789 -33.37 42.15 1.51
N VAL A 790 -32.78 43.05 0.73
CA VAL A 790 -31.76 42.81 -0.28
C VAL A 790 -30.39 42.82 0.38
N VAL A 791 -29.66 41.70 0.33
CA VAL A 791 -28.20 41.73 0.29
C VAL A 791 -27.73 40.84 -0.86
N MET A 792 -27.17 41.51 -1.86
CA MET A 792 -26.59 41.01 -3.10
C MET A 792 -25.44 40.04 -2.85
N MET A 793 -25.49 38.87 -3.49
CA MET A 793 -24.28 38.13 -3.83
C MET A 793 -24.43 37.52 -5.23
N SER A 794 -23.74 38.15 -6.17
CA SER A 794 -23.61 37.75 -7.57
C SER A 794 -22.77 36.48 -7.69
N LEU A 795 -23.18 35.53 -8.53
CA LEU A 795 -22.31 34.86 -9.50
C LEU A 795 -23.17 34.04 -10.49
N MET A 796 -23.01 34.39 -11.76
CA MET A 796 -23.73 33.86 -12.91
C MET A 796 -23.30 32.43 -13.25
N LEU A 797 -24.28 31.57 -13.51
CA LEU A 797 -24.12 30.43 -14.43
C LEU A 797 -24.16 30.95 -15.87
N PHE A 798 -23.27 30.45 -16.72
CA PHE A 798 -23.63 29.93 -18.05
C PHE A 798 -22.51 29.01 -18.54
N GLY A 799 -22.83 27.72 -18.65
CA GLY A 799 -22.03 26.76 -19.38
C GLY A 799 -22.95 25.97 -20.28
N LEU A 800 -22.82 26.15 -21.60
CA LEU A 800 -23.14 25.12 -22.59
C LEU A 800 -22.61 25.51 -23.98
N VAL A 801 -22.04 24.49 -24.63
CA VAL A 801 -21.67 24.37 -26.06
C VAL A 801 -20.32 25.01 -26.47
N TYR A 802 -19.29 24.17 -26.69
CA TYR A 802 -18.83 23.85 -28.05
C TYR A 802 -17.85 22.67 -28.09
N VAL A 803 -18.11 21.78 -29.05
CA VAL A 803 -17.28 20.70 -29.58
C VAL A 803 -16.28 21.30 -30.58
N ILE A 804 -15.21 20.56 -30.92
CA ILE A 804 -14.28 20.70 -32.07
C ILE A 804 -12.84 21.07 -31.69
N GLY A 805 -11.99 20.03 -31.64
CA GLY A 805 -10.77 19.86 -32.46
C GLY A 805 -9.65 20.90 -32.41
N CYS A 806 -8.55 20.57 -31.74
CA CYS A 806 -7.24 20.19 -32.31
C CYS A 806 -6.31 19.72 -31.18
#